data_AF-A0A812UFU1-F1
#
_entry.id   AF-A0A812UFU1-F1
#
_cell.length_a   1.000
_cell.length_b   1.000
_cell.length_c   1.000
_cell.angle_alpha   90.00
_cell.angle_beta   90.00
_cell.angle_gamma   90.00
#
_symmetry.space_group_name_H-M   'P 1'
#
loop_
_entity.id
_entity.type
_entity.pdbx_description
1 polymer ?
#
loop_
_entity_poly.entity_id
_entity_poly.type
_entity_poly.pdbx_seq_one_letter_code
_entity_poly.pdbx_strand_id
1 'polypeptide(L)'
;APIVPPDDIIGMKDEVDNDEKKLHVGNETPKSEKSTKSHVSKITEFSRRKTSDITEELLDTQTKEYYTWGESTWDLVIFIGTGALGPAGSFQTFLLAVINVLMQVVFCAIAYFNFIEPDIDSSAIEDAKRWRRSSGHALSEYDATSKLSLTERVCDLDKSLHISGTQLALLENLRKYLNSEKEGLASFFTGEVLCVVALICWYLMVAKEVSHALALHRGVMAVERGPTRLDTRENPFTQATHYRLRAMGLRRKIASGILLAYRLVAAALLVFVGTFFLVYTVNVTELILNAVALGIILDIDDLLFDALATTPGRHLVHQLDPLPMPPMRRWRGADLKSVCMSILIPGMTIIVYLTMLDPFVTLLKDVQTTMCGGYQSFVWDVDSRRVVLMAPTAGGGWEAEAQSIRTRAIDEAELFEPGFDDDDAKYGVWVDDVSELLGTRLLQLSDVIDEENPSCDDIAANANDPEAEPEDLSMLRYLRFFVGNESIQGCADVAHLCSSYTKIPEYVGDGGVGFSVRLLCSETCQCRVPGGDQISVQGCPYGRNMANGRPCQSQPDYISYRMSGVCLEQSAEEMRNNTAWASWVDAIRAYATEENADLPAQEDALLLADAMWEHGCGFIANLSSQNVSWGNCFQWDAKFDWEFKTVEPFCPLTCQCDWNNRGTSNCPLPYGKTCDSLD
;
A
#
# COMPACT_ATOMS: atom_id res chain seq x y z
N ALA A 1 -32.62 -47.62 -2.47
CA ALA A 1 -33.94 -47.43 -1.83
C ALA A 1 -34.35 -45.97 -2.05
N PRO A 2 -35.48 -45.69 -2.72
CA PRO A 2 -35.88 -44.36 -3.21
C PRO A 2 -37.11 -43.80 -2.44
N ILE A 3 -37.74 -42.72 -2.97
CA ILE A 3 -39.15 -42.25 -2.74
C ILE A 3 -39.29 -41.27 -1.54
N VAL A 4 -40.01 -40.12 -1.49
CA VAL A 4 -40.81 -39.21 -2.37
C VAL A 4 -41.28 -38.02 -1.44
N PRO A 5 -41.95 -36.95 -1.93
CA PRO A 5 -42.02 -35.61 -1.32
C PRO A 5 -43.27 -35.44 -0.42
N PRO A 6 -43.72 -34.21 -0.14
CA PRO A 6 -45.17 -33.99 -0.23
C PRO A 6 -45.60 -32.69 -0.90
N ASP A 7 -46.69 -32.84 -1.65
CA ASP A 7 -47.60 -31.84 -2.19
C ASP A 7 -48.59 -31.30 -1.12
N ASP A 8 -49.03 -30.06 -1.35
CA ASP A 8 -50.42 -29.55 -1.41
C ASP A 8 -51.42 -29.40 -0.22
N ILE A 9 -52.30 -28.40 -0.48
CA ILE A 9 -53.67 -28.05 -0.02
C ILE A 9 -53.78 -27.25 1.32
N ILE A 10 -54.51 -26.14 1.54
CA ILE A 10 -55.82 -25.54 1.14
C ILE A 10 -55.75 -24.02 1.52
N GLY A 11 -56.39 -23.00 0.93
CA GLY A 11 -57.36 -22.87 -0.16
C GLY A 11 -58.02 -21.46 -0.23
N MET A 12 -58.76 -21.24 -1.32
CA MET A 12 -59.96 -20.40 -1.54
C MET A 12 -59.96 -18.84 -1.44
N LYS A 13 -60.41 -18.26 -2.58
CA LYS A 13 -61.37 -17.14 -2.80
C LYS A 13 -60.89 -15.71 -2.54
N ASP A 14 -61.23 -14.65 -3.28
CA ASP A 14 -62.12 -14.32 -4.42
C ASP A 14 -61.56 -12.94 -4.91
N GLU A 15 -61.27 -12.67 -6.19
CA GLU A 15 -62.17 -12.24 -7.28
C GLU A 15 -61.88 -10.76 -7.72
N VAL A 16 -62.09 -10.51 -9.01
CA VAL A 16 -62.31 -9.24 -9.74
C VAL A 16 -61.13 -8.51 -10.42
N ASP A 17 -60.98 -8.89 -11.69
CA ASP A 17 -60.77 -8.10 -12.94
C ASP A 17 -60.11 -6.71 -12.94
N ASN A 18 -59.11 -6.58 -13.83
CA ASN A 18 -59.21 -5.60 -14.91
C ASN A 18 -58.27 -5.96 -16.08
N ASP A 19 -58.86 -6.46 -17.16
CA ASP A 19 -58.22 -6.63 -18.47
C ASP A 19 -58.82 -5.59 -19.41
N GLU A 20 -58.00 -4.79 -20.10
CA GLU A 20 -58.38 -4.34 -21.44
C GLU A 20 -57.16 -4.04 -22.32
N LYS A 21 -56.99 -4.91 -23.32
CA LYS A 21 -56.06 -4.79 -24.43
C LYS A 21 -56.72 -4.06 -25.60
N LYS A 22 -55.86 -3.29 -26.28
CA LYS A 22 -55.95 -2.73 -27.63
C LYS A 22 -56.56 -3.69 -28.67
N LEU A 23 -57.26 -3.14 -29.69
CA LEU A 23 -56.75 -2.84 -31.05
C LEU A 23 -57.83 -2.97 -32.15
N HIS A 24 -57.66 -2.15 -33.20
CA HIS A 24 -58.19 -2.23 -34.58
C HIS A 24 -59.57 -1.60 -34.89
N VAL A 25 -59.61 -0.49 -35.65
CA VAL A 25 -59.49 -0.30 -37.14
C VAL A 25 -60.83 -0.56 -37.84
N GLY A 26 -61.31 0.43 -38.59
CA GLY A 26 -62.11 0.18 -39.79
C GLY A 26 -63.38 1.03 -39.98
N ASN A 27 -63.24 2.02 -40.87
CA ASN A 27 -64.15 2.37 -41.97
C ASN A 27 -65.57 2.97 -41.77
N GLU A 28 -65.81 3.93 -42.68
CA GLU A 28 -67.05 4.20 -43.43
C GLU A 28 -68.13 5.16 -42.86
N THR A 29 -68.24 6.30 -43.56
CA THR A 29 -69.41 7.19 -43.65
C THR A 29 -70.61 6.49 -44.31
N PRO A 30 -71.89 6.89 -44.04
CA PRO A 30 -72.53 7.90 -44.90
C PRO A 30 -73.68 8.77 -44.27
N LYS A 31 -73.94 9.92 -44.92
CA LYS A 31 -75.25 10.58 -45.24
C LYS A 31 -76.26 10.87 -44.10
N SER A 32 -76.56 12.15 -43.80
CA SER A 32 -77.56 13.05 -44.43
C SER A 32 -78.99 12.99 -43.85
N GLU A 33 -79.42 14.07 -43.16
CA GLU A 33 -80.74 14.76 -43.26
C GLU A 33 -80.82 15.85 -42.16
N LYS A 34 -80.74 17.15 -42.47
CA LYS A 34 -81.76 18.15 -42.87
C LYS A 34 -82.67 18.71 -41.76
N SER A 35 -82.64 20.06 -41.71
CA SER A 35 -83.64 21.02 -41.20
C SER A 35 -83.64 21.25 -39.68
N THR A 36 -83.52 22.47 -39.12
CA THR A 36 -84.29 23.68 -39.45
C THR A 36 -83.60 24.96 -38.97
N LYS A 37 -83.91 26.07 -39.65
CA LYS A 37 -83.30 27.42 -39.62
C LYS A 37 -83.49 28.22 -38.31
N SER A 38 -82.61 29.22 -38.17
CA SER A 38 -82.89 30.61 -37.72
C SER A 38 -82.65 30.97 -36.24
N HIS A 39 -81.42 31.39 -35.90
CA HIS A 39 -81.16 32.73 -35.31
C HIS A 39 -79.64 32.99 -35.23
N VAL A 40 -79.09 33.60 -36.29
CA VAL A 40 -77.73 34.12 -36.33
C VAL A 40 -77.79 35.64 -36.18
N SER A 41 -76.77 36.19 -35.53
CA SER A 41 -76.46 37.60 -35.27
C SER A 41 -77.00 38.17 -33.96
N LYS A 42 -76.24 37.91 -32.87
CA LYS A 42 -75.91 38.88 -31.79
C LYS A 42 -75.06 38.34 -30.64
N ILE A 43 -74.55 37.09 -30.70
CA ILE A 43 -73.71 36.50 -29.65
C ILE A 43 -72.26 36.25 -30.14
N THR A 44 -71.68 37.19 -30.89
CA THR A 44 -70.28 37.09 -31.32
C THR A 44 -69.43 38.32 -31.00
N GLU A 45 -69.95 39.29 -30.24
CA GLU A 45 -69.13 40.43 -29.76
C GLU A 45 -68.77 40.37 -28.27
N PHE A 46 -69.43 39.55 -27.45
CA PHE A 46 -69.07 39.46 -26.01
C PHE A 46 -67.99 38.40 -25.71
N SER A 47 -67.78 37.43 -26.62
CA SER A 47 -66.80 36.35 -26.39
C SER A 47 -65.39 36.65 -26.93
N ARG A 48 -65.14 37.87 -27.45
CA ARG A 48 -63.84 38.28 -28.03
C ARG A 48 -63.02 39.22 -27.14
N ARG A 49 -63.46 39.45 -25.89
CA ARG A 49 -62.74 40.22 -24.87
C ARG A 49 -62.37 39.34 -23.67
N LYS A 50 -61.31 38.55 -23.80
CA LYS A 50 -60.34 38.13 -22.74
C LYS A 50 -59.59 36.86 -23.17
N THR A 51 -58.82 36.99 -24.23
CA THR A 51 -57.53 36.28 -24.33
C THR A 51 -56.52 37.38 -24.59
N SER A 52 -56.28 38.20 -23.57
CA SER A 52 -55.08 39.02 -23.53
C SER A 52 -53.91 38.06 -23.46
N ASP A 53 -52.98 38.15 -24.41
CA ASP A 53 -51.72 37.42 -24.35
C ASP A 53 -51.12 37.59 -22.94
N ILE A 54 -50.83 36.47 -22.28
CA ILE A 54 -50.22 36.45 -20.96
C ILE A 54 -48.83 37.08 -21.12
N THR A 55 -48.73 38.36 -20.79
CA THR A 55 -47.51 39.15 -20.89
C THR A 55 -46.68 38.95 -19.62
N GLU A 56 -45.35 39.00 -19.72
CA GLU A 56 -44.42 38.85 -18.58
C GLU A 56 -44.78 39.78 -17.42
N GLU A 57 -45.19 41.01 -17.72
CA GLU A 57 -45.66 42.02 -16.75
C GLU A 57 -46.97 41.63 -16.03
N LEU A 58 -47.86 40.87 -16.69
CA LEU A 58 -49.12 40.38 -16.13
C LEU A 58 -48.89 39.15 -15.24
N LEU A 59 -47.94 38.30 -15.59
CA LEU A 59 -47.46 37.21 -14.73
C LEU A 59 -46.76 37.75 -13.49
N ASP A 60 -45.89 38.76 -13.62
CA ASP A 60 -45.19 39.39 -12.49
C ASP A 60 -46.13 40.09 -11.51
N THR A 61 -47.24 40.67 -11.98
CA THR A 61 -48.25 41.31 -11.12
C THR A 61 -49.21 40.30 -10.47
N GLN A 62 -49.44 39.12 -11.07
CA GLN A 62 -50.33 38.09 -10.54
C GLN A 62 -49.63 37.04 -9.65
N THR A 63 -48.34 36.80 -9.82
CA THR A 63 -47.58 35.81 -9.04
C THR A 63 -47.13 36.40 -7.70
N LYS A 64 -48.08 36.61 -6.80
CA LYS A 64 -47.76 36.84 -5.38
C LYS A 64 -47.23 35.53 -4.80
N GLU A 65 -46.00 35.54 -4.33
CA GLU A 65 -45.39 34.41 -3.62
C GLU A 65 -45.97 34.34 -2.20
N TYR A 66 -46.38 33.14 -1.78
CA TYR A 66 -46.88 32.89 -0.44
C TYR A 66 -46.06 31.79 0.22
N TYR A 67 -45.74 31.98 1.50
CA TYR A 67 -45.12 30.96 2.33
C TYR A 67 -46.20 30.12 2.99
N THR A 68 -46.26 28.84 2.67
CA THR A 68 -47.07 27.85 3.37
C THR A 68 -46.32 27.36 4.59
N TRP A 69 -46.98 27.36 5.74
CA TRP A 69 -46.42 26.82 6.98
C TRP A 69 -46.12 25.33 6.82
N GLY A 70 -44.91 24.92 7.18
CA GLY A 70 -44.47 23.53 7.17
C GLY A 70 -44.77 22.83 8.48
N GLU A 71 -44.81 21.50 8.44
CA GLU A 71 -44.91 20.62 9.61
C GLU A 71 -43.57 20.56 10.36
N SER A 72 -43.07 21.73 10.76
CA SER A 72 -41.74 21.93 11.32
C SER A 72 -41.83 22.50 12.73
N THR A 73 -40.96 22.03 13.61
CA THR A 73 -40.81 22.60 14.96
C THR A 73 -40.45 24.09 14.90
N TRP A 74 -39.71 24.52 13.88
CA TRP A 74 -39.29 25.91 13.70
C TRP A 74 -40.43 26.87 13.42
N ASP A 75 -41.43 26.42 12.68
CA ASP A 75 -42.65 27.17 12.36
C ASP A 75 -43.49 27.39 13.62
N LEU A 76 -43.58 26.36 14.47
CA LEU A 76 -44.34 26.39 15.72
C LEU A 76 -43.72 27.33 16.78
N VAL A 77 -42.38 27.44 16.83
CA VAL A 77 -41.64 28.28 17.78
C VAL A 77 -42.04 29.76 17.72
N ILE A 78 -42.47 30.23 16.54
CA ILE A 78 -42.92 31.61 16.34
C ILE A 78 -44.18 31.93 17.17
N PHE A 79 -44.95 30.93 17.57
CA PHE A 79 -46.20 31.07 18.33
C PHE A 79 -46.04 30.91 19.84
N ILE A 80 -44.82 30.66 20.36
CA ILE A 80 -44.57 30.53 21.81
C ILE A 80 -45.07 31.79 22.56
N GLY A 81 -45.86 31.60 23.61
CA GLY A 81 -46.43 32.68 24.42
C GLY A 81 -47.57 33.44 23.73
N THR A 82 -48.16 32.88 22.66
CA THR A 82 -49.46 33.33 22.14
C THR A 82 -50.60 32.60 22.85
N GLY A 83 -51.77 33.22 22.91
CA GLY A 83 -52.97 32.59 23.48
C GLY A 83 -53.43 31.34 22.71
N ALA A 84 -52.99 31.15 21.47
CA ALA A 84 -53.38 30.02 20.63
C ALA A 84 -52.78 28.68 21.09
N LEU A 85 -51.55 28.68 21.61
CA LEU A 85 -50.91 27.46 22.17
C LEU A 85 -51.18 27.26 23.66
N GLY A 86 -51.60 28.32 24.36
CA GLY A 86 -51.69 28.34 25.82
C GLY A 86 -50.31 28.19 26.51
N PRO A 87 -50.25 28.27 27.85
CA PRO A 87 -48.99 28.20 28.60
C PRO A 87 -48.29 26.84 28.49
N ALA A 88 -49.04 25.74 28.62
CA ALA A 88 -48.51 24.39 28.56
C ALA A 88 -48.01 24.02 27.16
N GLY A 89 -48.78 24.34 26.11
CA GLY A 89 -48.35 24.13 24.73
C GLY A 89 -47.12 24.96 24.37
N SER A 90 -47.05 26.21 24.84
CA SER A 90 -45.86 27.05 24.67
C SER A 90 -44.61 26.47 25.35
N PHE A 91 -44.76 25.90 26.55
CA PHE A 91 -43.67 25.23 27.26
C PHE A 91 -43.21 23.97 26.51
N GLN A 92 -44.14 23.15 26.02
CA GLN A 92 -43.81 21.96 25.24
C GLN A 92 -43.10 22.33 23.91
N THR A 93 -43.58 23.33 23.17
CA THR A 93 -42.91 23.80 21.95
C THR A 93 -41.50 24.33 22.25
N PHE A 94 -41.30 25.03 23.37
CA PHE A 94 -39.96 25.45 23.79
C PHE A 94 -39.05 24.25 24.07
N LEU A 95 -39.55 23.25 24.79
CA LEU A 95 -38.80 22.01 25.06
C LEU A 95 -38.43 21.27 23.76
N LEU A 96 -39.37 21.18 22.81
CA LEU A 96 -39.11 20.56 21.49
C LEU A 96 -38.02 21.30 20.71
N ALA A 97 -38.04 22.64 20.72
CA ALA A 97 -36.99 23.43 20.08
C ALA A 97 -35.61 23.20 20.73
N VAL A 98 -35.55 23.10 22.06
CA VAL A 98 -34.30 22.80 22.79
C VAL A 98 -33.79 21.40 22.47
N ILE A 99 -34.67 20.39 22.46
CA ILE A 99 -34.31 19.02 22.08
C ILE A 99 -33.80 18.97 20.65
N ASN A 100 -34.48 19.65 19.73
CA ASN A 100 -34.08 19.74 18.33
C ASN A 100 -32.67 20.33 18.17
N VAL A 101 -32.41 21.48 18.80
CA VAL A 101 -31.06 22.10 18.80
C VAL A 101 -30.03 21.15 19.40
N LEU A 102 -30.33 20.49 20.51
CA LEU A 102 -29.42 19.55 21.16
C LEU A 102 -29.10 18.35 20.26
N MET A 103 -30.12 17.76 19.62
CA MET A 103 -29.92 16.66 18.68
C MET A 103 -29.06 17.08 17.48
N GLN A 104 -29.38 18.22 16.85
CA GLN A 104 -28.59 18.76 15.74
C GLN A 104 -27.14 19.02 16.13
N VAL A 105 -26.89 19.61 17.31
CA VAL A 105 -25.52 19.83 17.83
C VAL A 105 -24.79 18.51 18.06
N VAL A 106 -25.43 17.51 18.68
CA VAL A 106 -24.82 16.19 18.91
C VAL A 106 -24.48 15.51 17.59
N PHE A 107 -25.39 15.51 16.62
CA PHE A 107 -25.12 14.91 15.31
C PHE A 107 -24.01 15.64 14.55
N CYS A 108 -24.01 16.98 14.55
CA CYS A 108 -22.93 17.75 13.95
C CYS A 108 -21.58 17.47 14.63
N ALA A 109 -21.56 17.32 15.96
CA ALA A 109 -20.35 17.01 16.71
C ALA A 109 -19.84 15.59 16.40
N ILE A 110 -20.72 14.59 16.40
CA ILE A 110 -20.37 13.21 16.00
C ILE A 110 -19.77 13.22 14.60
N ALA A 111 -20.42 13.91 13.66
CA ALA A 111 -19.94 13.94 12.29
C ALA A 111 -18.60 14.68 12.16
N TYR A 112 -18.41 15.79 12.89
CA TYR A 112 -17.14 16.53 12.90
C TYR A 112 -15.98 15.69 13.45
N PHE A 113 -16.17 15.01 14.59
CA PHE A 113 -15.08 14.30 15.26
C PHE A 113 -14.77 12.92 14.67
N ASN A 114 -15.70 12.29 13.95
CA ASN A 114 -15.50 10.92 13.43
C ASN A 114 -15.27 10.86 11.92
N PHE A 115 -15.65 11.88 11.15
CA PHE A 115 -15.73 11.75 9.68
C PHE A 115 -14.96 12.82 8.89
N ILE A 116 -14.24 13.72 9.56
CA ILE A 116 -13.40 14.72 8.88
C ILE A 116 -12.06 14.13 8.45
N GLU A 117 -11.53 13.18 9.21
CA GLU A 117 -10.25 12.55 8.89
C GLU A 117 -10.48 11.38 7.91
N PRO A 118 -9.70 11.29 6.82
CA PRO A 118 -9.82 10.19 5.87
C PRO A 118 -9.23 8.89 6.47
N ASP A 119 -9.90 7.77 6.23
CA ASP A 119 -9.40 6.44 6.61
C ASP A 119 -8.13 6.04 5.81
N ILE A 120 -7.96 6.60 4.61
CA ILE A 120 -6.83 6.36 3.71
C ILE A 120 -6.15 7.70 3.45
N ASP A 121 -4.95 7.87 3.99
CA ASP A 121 -4.11 9.05 3.82
C ASP A 121 -2.82 8.71 3.07
N SER A 122 -1.88 9.66 3.01
CA SER A 122 -0.58 9.43 2.37
C SER A 122 0.26 8.34 3.06
N SER A 123 0.04 8.08 4.36
CA SER A 123 0.75 7.02 5.09
C SER A 123 0.33 5.63 4.63
N ALA A 124 -0.89 5.49 4.10
CA ALA A 124 -1.36 4.24 3.52
C ALA A 124 -0.50 3.77 2.33
N ILE A 125 0.13 4.70 1.58
CA ILE A 125 1.10 4.34 0.53
C ILE A 125 2.34 3.69 1.15
N GLU A 126 2.87 4.27 2.24
CA GLU A 126 4.04 3.72 2.93
C GLU A 126 3.73 2.36 3.57
N ASP A 127 2.54 2.20 4.14
CA ASP A 127 2.09 0.94 4.72
C ASP A 127 1.85 -0.14 3.64
N ALA A 128 1.31 0.25 2.49
CA ALA A 128 1.18 -0.63 1.32
C ALA A 128 2.55 -1.07 0.80
N LYS A 129 3.52 -0.15 0.70
CA LYS A 129 4.91 -0.47 0.34
C LYS A 129 5.51 -1.41 1.37
N ARG A 130 5.40 -1.10 2.66
CA ARG A 130 5.95 -1.91 3.74
C ARG A 130 5.41 -3.33 3.69
N TRP A 131 4.09 -3.49 3.60
CA TRP A 131 3.43 -4.80 3.49
C TRP A 131 3.92 -5.60 2.28
N ARG A 132 3.95 -4.98 1.10
CA ARG A 132 4.36 -5.65 -0.14
C ARG A 132 5.78 -6.17 -0.04
N ARG A 133 6.68 -5.37 0.53
CA ARG A 133 8.09 -5.72 0.73
C ARG A 133 8.29 -6.78 1.81
N SER A 134 7.70 -6.59 3.00
CA SER A 134 7.96 -7.44 4.17
C SER A 134 7.27 -8.79 4.12
N SER A 135 6.10 -8.88 3.49
CA SER A 135 5.24 -10.06 3.57
C SER A 135 4.71 -10.47 2.21
N GLY A 136 4.33 -9.51 1.35
CA GLY A 136 3.75 -9.80 0.03
C GLY A 136 4.63 -10.72 -0.84
N HIS A 137 5.94 -10.44 -0.88
CA HIS A 137 6.91 -11.23 -1.63
C HIS A 137 7.81 -12.12 -0.75
N ALA A 138 7.59 -12.19 0.56
CA ALA A 138 8.45 -13.00 1.42
C ALA A 138 8.26 -14.49 1.15
N LEU A 139 9.35 -15.26 1.07
CA LEU A 139 9.30 -16.72 0.91
C LEU A 139 8.50 -17.39 2.03
N SER A 140 8.53 -16.84 3.25
CA SER A 140 7.78 -17.38 4.39
C SER A 140 6.26 -17.42 4.16
N GLU A 141 5.74 -16.54 3.30
CA GLU A 141 4.32 -16.42 2.98
C GLU A 141 3.94 -17.07 1.63
N TYR A 142 4.91 -17.73 0.97
CA TYR A 142 4.70 -18.46 -0.27
C TYR A 142 3.78 -19.67 -0.06
N ASP A 143 2.77 -19.82 -0.91
CA ASP A 143 1.93 -21.01 -0.90
C ASP A 143 2.50 -22.10 -1.81
N ALA A 144 3.17 -23.08 -1.21
CA ALA A 144 3.73 -24.23 -1.92
C ALA A 144 2.69 -25.08 -2.68
N THR A 145 1.40 -24.98 -2.33
CA THR A 145 0.33 -25.74 -3.00
C THR A 145 -0.13 -25.07 -4.29
N SER A 146 -0.46 -23.78 -4.22
CA SER A 146 -0.89 -23.01 -5.40
C SER A 146 0.27 -22.51 -6.25
N LYS A 147 1.49 -22.49 -5.69
CA LYS A 147 2.70 -21.92 -6.27
C LYS A 147 2.57 -20.44 -6.59
N LEU A 148 1.94 -19.66 -5.71
CA LEU A 148 1.72 -18.23 -5.88
C LEU A 148 2.33 -17.45 -4.72
N SER A 149 2.75 -16.21 -4.99
CA SER A 149 3.19 -15.28 -3.94
C SER A 149 1.98 -14.76 -3.17
N LEU A 150 2.20 -14.25 -1.96
CA LEU A 150 1.12 -13.63 -1.20
C LEU A 150 0.60 -12.37 -1.92
N THR A 151 1.48 -11.57 -2.53
CA THR A 151 1.10 -10.42 -3.36
C THR A 151 0.16 -10.83 -4.48
N GLU A 152 0.53 -11.85 -5.27
CA GLU A 152 -0.25 -12.35 -6.40
C GLU A 152 -1.64 -12.81 -5.95
N ARG A 153 -1.72 -13.56 -4.85
CA ARG A 153 -3.01 -14.02 -4.29
C ARG A 153 -3.89 -12.87 -3.79
N VAL A 154 -3.32 -11.87 -3.10
CA VAL A 154 -4.06 -10.68 -2.67
C VAL A 154 -4.57 -9.92 -3.89
N CYS A 155 -3.70 -9.73 -4.89
CA CYS A 155 -4.01 -9.02 -6.11
C CYS A 155 -4.98 -9.78 -7.04
N ASP A 156 -5.14 -11.10 -6.89
CA ASP A 156 -6.19 -11.89 -7.55
C ASP A 156 -7.50 -12.00 -6.74
N LEU A 157 -7.56 -11.33 -5.59
CA LEU A 157 -8.67 -11.37 -4.63
C LEU A 157 -9.01 -12.78 -4.13
N ASP A 158 -7.99 -13.59 -3.85
CA ASP A 158 -8.16 -14.94 -3.33
C ASP A 158 -8.78 -14.94 -1.92
N LYS A 159 -10.05 -15.35 -1.82
CA LYS A 159 -10.80 -15.40 -0.56
C LYS A 159 -10.39 -16.54 0.37
N SER A 160 -9.52 -17.46 -0.08
CA SER A 160 -9.00 -18.55 0.75
C SER A 160 -7.81 -18.13 1.62
N LEU A 161 -7.33 -16.89 1.46
CA LEU A 161 -6.24 -16.33 2.24
C LEU A 161 -6.60 -16.24 3.73
N HIS A 162 -5.74 -16.81 4.57
CA HIS A 162 -5.84 -16.71 6.03
C HIS A 162 -4.97 -15.56 6.60
N ILE A 163 -4.05 -15.01 5.79
CA ILE A 163 -3.13 -13.91 6.12
C ILE A 163 -3.43 -12.74 5.18
N SER A 164 -3.09 -11.51 5.61
CA SER A 164 -3.32 -10.27 4.83
C SER A 164 -4.79 -9.98 4.48
N GLY A 165 -5.73 -10.40 5.32
CA GLY A 165 -7.15 -10.16 5.12
C GLY A 165 -7.53 -8.67 5.07
N THR A 166 -6.83 -7.81 5.81
CA THR A 166 -7.04 -6.35 5.78
C THR A 166 -6.68 -5.76 4.41
N GLN A 167 -5.55 -6.19 3.86
CA GLN A 167 -5.04 -5.76 2.55
C GLN A 167 -5.95 -6.26 1.43
N LEU A 168 -6.43 -7.51 1.53
CA LEU A 168 -7.42 -8.06 0.63
C LEU A 168 -8.74 -7.26 0.66
N ALA A 169 -9.27 -6.95 1.85
CA ALA A 169 -10.49 -6.18 2.01
C ALA A 169 -10.34 -4.73 1.50
N LEU A 170 -9.20 -4.11 1.76
CA LEU A 170 -8.85 -2.79 1.24
C LEU A 170 -8.84 -2.81 -0.30
N LEU A 171 -8.11 -3.75 -0.90
CA LEU A 171 -8.01 -3.87 -2.35
C LEU A 171 -9.36 -4.17 -3.01
N GLU A 172 -10.19 -5.01 -2.37
CA GLU A 172 -11.55 -5.29 -2.84
C GLU A 172 -12.39 -3.99 -2.88
N ASN A 173 -12.30 -3.16 -1.84
CA ASN A 173 -12.99 -1.86 -1.79
C ASN A 173 -12.44 -0.89 -2.85
N LEU A 174 -11.12 -0.80 -3.02
CA LEU A 174 -10.46 0.04 -4.03
C LEU A 174 -10.90 -0.35 -5.44
N ARG A 175 -10.85 -1.64 -5.79
CA ARG A 175 -11.28 -2.13 -7.11
C ARG A 175 -12.76 -1.87 -7.38
N LYS A 176 -13.63 -2.05 -6.38
CA LYS A 176 -15.07 -1.75 -6.52
C LYS A 176 -15.32 -0.26 -6.75
N TYR A 177 -14.59 0.61 -6.06
CA TYR A 177 -14.73 2.05 -6.17
C TYR A 177 -14.17 2.60 -7.50
N LEU A 178 -12.95 2.18 -7.85
CA LEU A 178 -12.25 2.63 -9.07
C LEU A 178 -12.80 1.96 -10.34
N ASN A 179 -13.34 0.74 -10.22
CA ASN A 179 -14.00 -0.02 -11.29
C ASN A 179 -13.15 -0.12 -12.58
N SER A 180 -11.84 -0.31 -12.44
CA SER A 180 -10.84 -0.22 -13.52
C SER A 180 -10.89 -1.33 -14.57
N GLU A 181 -11.62 -2.43 -14.33
CA GLU A 181 -11.52 -3.67 -15.11
C GLU A 181 -12.72 -3.94 -16.05
N LYS A 182 -13.75 -3.08 -16.07
CA LYS A 182 -14.96 -3.32 -16.89
C LYS A 182 -14.99 -2.46 -18.14
N GLU A 183 -15.19 -3.08 -19.30
CA GLU A 183 -15.38 -2.39 -20.58
C GLU A 183 -16.84 -1.97 -20.82
N GLY A 184 -17.04 -0.95 -21.65
CA GLY A 184 -18.36 -0.48 -22.08
C GLY A 184 -19.06 0.48 -21.10
N LEU A 185 -20.40 0.52 -21.12
CA LEU A 185 -21.21 1.48 -20.35
C LEU A 185 -21.04 1.30 -18.82
N ALA A 186 -20.59 0.13 -18.38
CA ALA A 186 -20.29 -0.16 -16.98
C ALA A 186 -19.07 0.62 -16.44
N SER A 187 -18.13 1.04 -17.31
CA SER A 187 -16.97 1.84 -16.89
C SER A 187 -17.34 3.25 -16.45
N PHE A 188 -18.50 3.76 -16.87
CA PHE A 188 -19.00 5.08 -16.47
C PHE A 188 -19.57 5.07 -15.05
N PHE A 189 -20.07 3.94 -14.56
CA PHE A 189 -20.64 3.82 -13.22
C PHE A 189 -19.56 3.48 -12.19
N THR A 190 -18.62 4.41 -11.99
CA THR A 190 -17.59 4.32 -10.94
C THR A 190 -18.10 4.85 -9.60
N GLY A 191 -17.38 4.52 -8.52
CA GLY A 191 -17.61 5.11 -7.20
C GLY A 191 -17.42 6.63 -7.19
N GLU A 192 -16.51 7.15 -8.01
CA GLU A 192 -16.29 8.58 -8.21
C GLU A 192 -17.56 9.29 -8.74
N VAL A 193 -18.20 8.74 -9.78
CA VAL A 193 -19.44 9.30 -10.33
C VAL A 193 -20.58 9.21 -9.32
N LEU A 194 -20.67 8.10 -8.58
CA LEU A 194 -21.66 7.95 -7.50
C LEU A 194 -21.45 9.02 -6.41
N CYS A 195 -20.21 9.33 -6.04
CA CYS A 195 -19.88 10.37 -5.08
C CYS A 195 -20.29 11.75 -5.59
N VAL A 196 -20.06 12.06 -6.86
CA VAL A 196 -20.52 13.32 -7.48
C VAL A 196 -22.04 13.43 -7.43
N VAL A 197 -22.77 12.36 -7.77
CA VAL A 197 -24.25 12.33 -7.69
C VAL A 197 -24.71 12.50 -6.24
N ALA A 198 -24.08 11.81 -5.29
CA ALA A 198 -24.39 11.92 -3.86
C ALA A 198 -24.17 13.36 -3.35
N LEU A 199 -23.06 14.01 -3.73
CA LEU A 199 -22.78 15.42 -3.40
C LEU A 199 -23.83 16.37 -3.98
N ILE A 200 -24.25 16.18 -5.23
CA ILE A 200 -25.31 17.00 -5.85
C ILE A 200 -26.62 16.83 -5.09
N CYS A 201 -27.03 15.59 -4.81
CA CYS A 201 -28.22 15.29 -4.01
C CYS A 201 -28.13 15.92 -2.61
N TRP A 202 -26.97 15.81 -1.96
CA TRP A 202 -26.72 16.41 -0.65
C TRP A 202 -26.86 17.94 -0.67
N TYR A 203 -26.22 18.61 -1.63
CA TYR A 203 -26.33 20.05 -1.77
C TYR A 203 -27.75 20.51 -2.11
N LEU A 204 -28.52 19.71 -2.86
CA LEU A 204 -29.94 19.98 -3.10
C LEU A 204 -30.77 19.88 -1.81
N MET A 205 -30.50 18.88 -0.95
CA MET A 205 -31.16 18.75 0.36
C MET A 205 -30.87 19.96 1.25
N VAL A 206 -29.61 20.40 1.33
CA VAL A 206 -29.26 21.62 2.09
C VAL A 206 -29.87 22.87 1.45
N ALA A 207 -29.85 22.98 0.12
CA ALA A 207 -30.44 24.12 -0.58
C ALA A 207 -31.94 24.25 -0.34
N LYS A 208 -32.67 23.12 -0.27
CA LYS A 208 -34.09 23.06 0.13
C LYS A 208 -34.28 23.62 1.54
N GLU A 209 -33.46 23.19 2.49
CA GLU A 209 -33.53 23.63 3.89
C GLU A 209 -33.22 25.13 4.06
N VAL A 210 -32.13 25.62 3.46
CA VAL A 210 -31.77 27.06 3.44
C VAL A 210 -32.88 27.90 2.79
N SER A 211 -33.47 27.37 1.71
CA SER A 211 -34.61 27.98 1.02
C SER A 211 -35.82 28.11 1.94
N HIS A 212 -36.17 27.06 2.69
CA HIS A 212 -37.28 27.05 3.64
C HIS A 212 -37.04 28.04 4.79
N ALA A 213 -35.85 28.04 5.40
CA ALA A 213 -35.47 28.96 6.47
C ALA A 213 -35.57 30.43 6.03
N LEU A 214 -35.07 30.76 4.83
CA LEU A 214 -35.15 32.11 4.27
C LEU A 214 -36.58 32.52 3.93
N ALA A 215 -37.39 31.61 3.40
CA ALA A 215 -38.79 31.88 3.06
C ALA A 215 -39.62 32.21 4.31
N LEU A 216 -39.46 31.43 5.39
CA LEU A 216 -40.09 31.69 6.68
C LEU A 216 -39.71 33.07 7.22
N HIS A 217 -38.41 33.39 7.24
CA HIS A 217 -37.95 34.68 7.75
C HIS A 217 -38.47 35.86 6.93
N ARG A 218 -38.49 35.75 5.59
CA ARG A 218 -39.04 36.79 4.71
C ARG A 218 -40.55 36.99 4.93
N GLY A 219 -41.31 35.89 5.04
CA GLY A 219 -42.72 35.93 5.37
C GLY A 219 -42.98 36.64 6.70
N VAL A 220 -42.23 36.29 7.75
CA VAL A 220 -42.31 36.94 9.08
C VAL A 220 -41.97 38.44 9.01
N MET A 221 -40.96 38.81 8.22
CA MET A 221 -40.55 40.20 8.07
C MET A 221 -41.59 41.05 7.34
N ALA A 222 -42.34 40.45 6.40
CA ALA A 222 -43.37 41.10 5.60
C ALA A 222 -44.69 41.38 6.36
N VAL A 223 -44.97 40.64 7.43
CA VAL A 223 -46.14 40.89 8.29
C VAL A 223 -46.06 42.27 8.97
N GLU A 224 -47.17 42.97 9.13
CA GLU A 224 -47.20 44.30 9.75
C GLU A 224 -46.67 44.29 11.20
N ARG A 225 -45.99 45.38 11.62
CA ARG A 225 -45.48 45.51 13.00
C ARG A 225 -46.63 45.90 13.93
N GLY A 226 -46.84 45.10 14.98
CA GLY A 226 -47.87 45.37 15.99
C GLY A 226 -47.90 44.30 17.08
N PRO A 227 -48.77 44.41 18.11
CA PRO A 227 -48.97 43.32 19.06
C PRO A 227 -49.45 42.07 18.30
N THR A 228 -48.87 40.91 18.61
CA THR A 228 -49.18 39.65 17.91
C THR A 228 -50.67 39.31 18.01
N ARG A 229 -51.37 39.29 16.87
CA ARG A 229 -52.80 38.96 16.78
C ARG A 229 -53.06 37.93 15.68
N LEU A 230 -53.78 36.88 16.03
CA LEU A 230 -54.33 35.87 15.13
C LEU A 230 -55.81 36.14 14.97
N ASP A 231 -56.24 36.40 13.74
CA ASP A 231 -57.65 36.59 13.40
C ASP A 231 -58.20 35.24 12.88
N THR A 232 -59.38 34.83 13.36
CA THR A 232 -60.08 33.65 12.84
C THR A 232 -60.93 34.04 11.64
N ARG A 233 -60.80 33.30 10.54
CA ARG A 233 -61.65 33.43 9.35
C ARG A 233 -62.35 32.10 9.10
N GLU A 234 -63.68 32.11 9.17
CA GLU A 234 -64.49 30.96 8.76
C GLU A 234 -64.69 30.97 7.26
N ASN A 235 -64.43 29.83 6.61
CA ASN A 235 -64.74 29.68 5.19
C ASN A 235 -66.25 29.42 5.03
N PRO A 236 -67.00 30.29 4.31
CA PRO A 236 -68.45 30.19 4.20
C PRO A 236 -68.94 28.90 3.51
N PHE A 237 -68.07 28.16 2.82
CA PHE A 237 -68.44 26.93 2.10
C PHE A 237 -68.02 25.64 2.80
N THR A 238 -66.90 25.62 3.53
CA THR A 238 -66.36 24.41 4.17
C THR A 238 -66.54 24.37 5.68
N GLN A 239 -67.02 25.46 6.30
CA GLN A 239 -67.12 25.63 7.76
C GLN A 239 -65.79 25.42 8.53
N ALA A 240 -64.67 25.31 7.82
CA ALA A 240 -63.35 25.21 8.43
C ALA A 240 -62.89 26.59 8.91
N THR A 241 -62.33 26.63 10.11
CA THR A 241 -61.71 27.83 10.68
C THR A 241 -60.26 27.91 10.20
N HIS A 242 -59.92 29.01 9.53
CA HIS A 242 -58.55 29.33 9.14
C HIS A 242 -58.01 30.46 10.02
N TYR A 243 -56.73 30.39 10.39
CA TYR A 243 -56.08 31.40 11.21
C TYR A 243 -55.23 32.32 10.33
N ARG A 244 -55.43 33.63 10.44
CA ARG A 244 -54.62 34.62 9.71
C ARG A 244 -53.77 35.43 10.66
N LEU A 245 -52.46 35.44 10.42
CA LEU A 245 -51.52 36.26 11.19
C LEU A 245 -51.53 37.70 10.68
N ARG A 246 -52.09 38.64 11.46
CA ARG A 246 -52.29 40.03 11.03
C ARG A 246 -51.11 40.95 11.36
N ALA A 247 -50.60 40.85 12.58
CA ALA A 247 -49.50 41.66 13.05
C ALA A 247 -48.54 40.84 13.91
N MET A 248 -47.26 41.19 13.91
CA MET A 248 -46.24 40.54 14.72
C MET A 248 -45.34 41.56 15.44
N GLY A 249 -45.08 41.29 16.72
CA GLY A 249 -44.23 42.15 17.55
C GLY A 249 -42.75 42.08 17.16
N LEU A 250 -42.01 43.17 17.41
CA LEU A 250 -40.59 43.28 17.07
C LEU A 250 -39.73 42.19 17.72
N ARG A 251 -40.03 41.79 18.96
CA ARG A 251 -39.30 40.72 19.66
C ARG A 251 -39.35 39.39 18.91
N ARG A 252 -40.49 39.04 18.32
CA ARG A 252 -40.66 37.81 17.54
C ARG A 252 -39.95 37.89 16.18
N LYS A 253 -39.91 39.08 15.57
CA LYS A 253 -39.10 39.31 14.36
C LYS A 253 -37.61 39.14 14.61
N ILE A 254 -37.11 39.65 15.75
CA ILE A 254 -35.72 39.43 16.19
C ILE A 254 -35.47 37.94 16.45
N ALA A 255 -36.39 37.26 17.16
CA ALA A 255 -36.28 35.82 17.40
C ALA A 255 -36.26 35.00 16.10
N SER A 256 -37.08 35.35 15.11
CA SER A 256 -37.02 34.76 13.76
C SER A 256 -35.69 35.01 13.06
N GLY A 257 -35.08 36.19 13.24
CA GLY A 257 -33.73 36.48 12.72
C GLY A 257 -32.63 35.66 13.40
N ILE A 258 -32.69 35.49 14.72
CA ILE A 258 -31.77 34.61 15.47
C ILE A 258 -31.92 33.16 15.01
N LEU A 259 -33.17 32.71 14.82
CA LEU A 259 -33.47 31.37 14.35
C LEU A 259 -32.93 31.14 12.92
N LEU A 260 -33.10 32.11 12.02
CA LEU A 260 -32.52 32.05 10.69
C LEU A 260 -30.99 31.94 10.78
N ALA A 261 -30.34 32.79 11.59
CA ALA A 261 -28.90 32.75 11.76
C ALA A 261 -28.41 31.38 12.26
N TYR A 262 -29.10 30.79 13.24
CA TYR A 262 -28.81 29.44 13.71
C TYR A 262 -28.96 28.40 12.58
N ARG A 263 -30.08 28.38 11.86
CA ARG A 263 -30.32 27.42 10.76
C ARG A 263 -29.27 27.55 9.65
N LEU A 264 -28.86 28.78 9.31
CA LEU A 264 -27.81 29.01 8.32
C LEU A 264 -26.43 28.54 8.79
N VAL A 265 -26.09 28.74 10.07
CA VAL A 265 -24.84 28.22 10.65
C VAL A 265 -24.84 26.70 10.69
N ALA A 266 -25.93 26.08 11.14
CA ALA A 266 -26.08 24.63 11.15
C ALA A 266 -25.98 24.04 9.73
N ALA A 267 -26.66 24.65 8.76
CA ALA A 267 -26.57 24.24 7.35
C ALA A 267 -25.15 24.40 6.79
N ALA A 268 -24.43 25.47 7.12
CA ALA A 268 -23.05 25.67 6.68
C ALA A 268 -22.09 24.64 7.28
N LEU A 269 -22.25 24.32 8.57
CA LEU A 269 -21.47 23.27 9.24
C LEU A 269 -21.77 21.90 8.64
N LEU A 270 -23.04 21.59 8.37
CA LEU A 270 -23.44 20.33 7.76
C LEU A 270 -22.94 20.21 6.32
N VAL A 271 -22.97 21.27 5.51
CA VAL A 271 -22.35 21.27 4.17
C VAL A 271 -20.87 20.94 4.30
N PHE A 272 -20.15 21.63 5.18
CA PHE A 272 -18.74 21.39 5.40
C PHE A 272 -18.49 19.93 5.79
N VAL A 273 -19.04 19.45 6.91
CA VAL A 273 -18.79 18.09 7.40
C VAL A 273 -19.32 17.01 6.45
N GLY A 274 -20.50 17.22 5.87
CA GLY A 274 -21.13 16.27 4.95
C GLY A 274 -20.35 16.10 3.64
N THR A 275 -19.69 17.16 3.16
CA THR A 275 -18.79 17.05 2.00
C THR A 275 -17.59 16.15 2.31
N PHE A 276 -16.92 16.34 3.45
CA PHE A 276 -15.80 15.49 3.86
C PHE A 276 -16.23 14.04 4.04
N PHE A 277 -17.36 13.83 4.73
CA PHE A 277 -17.89 12.49 4.99
C PHE A 277 -18.20 11.72 3.70
N LEU A 278 -18.79 12.37 2.69
CA LEU A 278 -19.09 11.74 1.41
C LEU A 278 -17.82 11.48 0.59
N VAL A 279 -16.90 12.45 0.53
CA VAL A 279 -15.68 12.32 -0.30
C VAL A 279 -14.75 11.22 0.22
N TYR A 280 -14.59 11.08 1.54
CA TYR A 280 -13.69 10.10 2.14
C TYR A 280 -14.28 8.70 2.29
N THR A 281 -15.55 8.48 1.90
CA THR A 281 -16.16 7.16 1.92
C THR A 281 -15.80 6.36 0.65
N VAL A 282 -14.96 5.33 0.80
CA VAL A 282 -14.55 4.44 -0.31
C VAL A 282 -15.54 3.29 -0.55
N ASN A 283 -16.25 2.85 0.48
CA ASN A 283 -17.26 1.80 0.31
C ASN A 283 -18.51 2.37 -0.36
N VAL A 284 -18.78 1.91 -1.59
CA VAL A 284 -19.91 2.32 -2.43
C VAL A 284 -21.27 2.16 -1.72
N THR A 285 -21.44 1.12 -0.92
CA THR A 285 -22.69 0.89 -0.16
C THR A 285 -22.85 1.90 0.97
N GLU A 286 -21.77 2.15 1.71
CA GLU A 286 -21.76 3.14 2.79
C GLU A 286 -21.96 4.56 2.24
N LEU A 287 -21.43 4.87 1.06
CA LEU A 287 -21.58 6.18 0.43
C LEU A 287 -23.05 6.59 0.24
N ILE A 288 -23.89 5.65 -0.19
CA ILE A 288 -25.33 5.88 -0.37
C ILE A 288 -26.01 6.03 1.00
N LEU A 289 -25.67 5.16 1.94
CA LEU A 289 -26.23 5.19 3.29
C LEU A 289 -25.90 6.52 3.99
N ASN A 290 -24.66 6.98 3.85
CA ASN A 290 -24.14 8.22 4.42
C ASN A 290 -24.86 9.45 3.82
N ALA A 291 -25.08 9.48 2.51
CA ALA A 291 -25.83 10.55 1.85
C ALA A 291 -27.27 10.66 2.38
N VAL A 292 -27.94 9.53 2.60
CA VAL A 292 -29.31 9.50 3.14
C VAL A 292 -29.32 9.88 4.62
N ALA A 293 -28.36 9.40 5.41
CA ALA A 293 -28.25 9.71 6.84
C ALA A 293 -28.07 11.21 7.09
N LEU A 294 -27.28 11.90 6.26
CA LEU A 294 -27.13 13.35 6.30
C LEU A 294 -28.47 14.08 6.05
N GLY A 295 -29.33 13.55 5.18
CA GLY A 295 -30.69 14.06 4.96
C GLY A 295 -31.56 13.96 6.21
N ILE A 296 -31.48 12.85 6.95
CA ILE A 296 -32.23 12.67 8.21
C ILE A 296 -31.89 13.76 9.22
N ILE A 297 -30.63 14.18 9.31
CA ILE A 297 -30.20 15.23 10.26
C ILE A 297 -30.88 16.58 9.95
N LEU A 298 -31.09 16.88 8.67
CA LEU A 298 -31.81 18.09 8.24
C LEU A 298 -33.31 18.02 8.56
N ASP A 299 -33.91 16.83 8.43
CA ASP A 299 -35.35 16.61 8.64
C ASP A 299 -35.72 16.25 10.10
N ILE A 300 -34.77 16.29 11.05
CA ILE A 300 -35.02 15.97 12.48
C ILE A 300 -36.13 16.84 13.07
N ASP A 301 -36.23 18.10 12.68
CA ASP A 301 -37.20 19.01 13.26
C ASP A 301 -38.63 18.75 12.79
N ASP A 302 -38.79 18.21 11.59
CA ASP A 302 -40.05 17.72 11.04
C ASP A 302 -40.46 16.43 11.78
N LEU A 303 -39.51 15.49 11.97
CA LEU A 303 -39.75 14.25 12.73
C LEU A 303 -40.16 14.52 14.19
N LEU A 304 -39.51 15.48 14.85
CA LEU A 304 -39.85 15.89 16.21
C LEU A 304 -41.22 16.57 16.28
N PHE A 305 -41.57 17.36 15.27
CA PHE A 305 -42.88 17.99 15.18
C PHE A 305 -43.98 16.93 15.03
N ASP A 306 -43.84 16.01 14.09
CA ASP A 306 -44.84 14.99 13.83
C ASP A 306 -45.08 14.03 14.99
N ALA A 307 -44.00 13.65 15.68
CA ALA A 307 -44.07 12.72 16.79
C ALA A 307 -44.54 13.38 18.10
N LEU A 308 -44.08 14.60 18.39
CA LEU A 308 -44.15 15.17 19.74
C LEU A 308 -44.85 16.53 19.84
N ALA A 309 -45.23 17.19 18.73
CA ALA A 309 -45.99 18.43 18.80
C ALA A 309 -47.39 18.21 19.38
N THR A 310 -47.84 19.14 20.22
CA THR A 310 -49.19 19.09 20.78
C THR A 310 -50.26 19.12 19.69
N THR A 311 -51.39 18.43 19.89
CA THR A 311 -52.52 18.43 18.95
C THR A 311 -53.00 19.84 18.60
N PRO A 312 -53.14 20.80 19.54
CA PRO A 312 -53.48 22.19 19.20
C PRO A 312 -52.41 22.89 18.35
N GLY A 313 -51.12 22.60 18.58
CA GLY A 313 -50.03 23.13 17.78
C GLY A 313 -50.04 22.61 16.34
N ARG A 314 -50.25 21.30 16.15
CA ARG A 314 -50.40 20.70 14.81
C ARG A 314 -51.60 21.28 14.07
N HIS A 315 -52.76 21.31 14.74
CA HIS A 315 -53.98 21.87 14.16
C HIS A 315 -53.84 23.36 13.81
N LEU A 316 -53.14 24.14 14.65
CA LEU A 316 -52.82 25.53 14.36
C LEU A 316 -51.98 25.65 13.08
N VAL A 317 -50.88 24.90 12.96
CA VAL A 317 -49.99 24.95 11.79
C VAL A 317 -50.71 24.58 10.50
N HIS A 318 -51.51 23.50 10.49
CA HIS A 318 -52.27 23.08 9.31
C HIS A 318 -53.37 24.07 8.88
N GLN A 319 -53.91 24.87 9.81
CA GLN A 319 -55.00 25.81 9.52
C GLN A 319 -54.54 27.26 9.32
N LEU A 320 -53.24 27.53 9.39
CA LEU A 320 -52.72 28.87 9.16
C LEU A 320 -52.77 29.24 7.67
N ASP A 321 -53.31 30.43 7.40
CA ASP A 321 -53.23 31.05 6.07
C ASP A 321 -51.76 31.31 5.71
N PRO A 322 -51.39 31.11 4.43
CA PRO A 322 -50.02 31.29 3.99
C PRO A 322 -49.60 32.77 4.04
N LEU A 323 -48.35 33.04 4.42
CA LEU A 323 -47.84 34.40 4.60
C LEU A 323 -47.48 35.04 3.26
N PRO A 324 -47.87 36.30 3.00
CA PRO A 324 -47.43 37.01 1.80
C PRO A 324 -45.92 37.26 1.88
N MET A 325 -45.17 36.86 0.85
CA MET A 325 -43.74 37.14 0.74
C MET A 325 -43.48 38.28 -0.27
N PRO A 326 -42.51 39.17 0.00
CA PRO A 326 -42.08 40.12 -1.00
C PRO A 326 -41.38 39.35 -2.12
N PRO A 327 -41.73 39.58 -3.39
CA PRO A 327 -41.14 38.84 -4.51
C PRO A 327 -39.62 39.11 -4.55
N MET A 328 -38.85 38.08 -4.87
CA MET A 328 -37.43 38.27 -5.17
C MET A 328 -37.27 39.01 -6.49
N ARG A 329 -36.12 39.67 -6.67
CA ARG A 329 -35.79 40.35 -7.93
C ARG A 329 -35.72 39.32 -9.05
N ARG A 330 -36.67 39.38 -9.98
CA ARG A 330 -36.68 38.58 -11.21
C ARG A 330 -35.83 39.25 -12.28
N TRP A 331 -35.12 38.45 -13.06
CA TRP A 331 -34.33 38.94 -14.18
C TRP A 331 -34.76 38.18 -15.45
N ARG A 332 -35.46 38.87 -16.35
CA ARG A 332 -35.94 38.33 -17.64
C ARG A 332 -36.69 36.99 -17.46
N GLY A 333 -37.73 36.98 -16.64
CA GLY A 333 -38.53 35.78 -16.35
C GLY A 333 -37.90 34.72 -15.45
N ALA A 334 -36.64 34.84 -15.03
CA ALA A 334 -35.99 33.89 -14.13
C ALA A 334 -35.87 34.44 -12.69
N ASP A 335 -36.18 33.61 -11.70
CA ASP A 335 -35.97 33.94 -10.29
C ASP A 335 -34.47 33.90 -9.96
N LEU A 336 -33.92 35.00 -9.43
CA LEU A 336 -32.51 35.13 -9.08
C LEU A 336 -32.02 34.00 -8.15
N LYS A 337 -32.89 33.50 -7.26
CA LYS A 337 -32.61 32.34 -6.40
C LYS A 337 -32.41 31.05 -7.20
N SER A 338 -33.29 30.78 -8.17
CA SER A 338 -33.20 29.57 -8.99
C SER A 338 -31.95 29.59 -9.84
N VAL A 339 -31.66 30.73 -10.48
CA VAL A 339 -30.42 30.93 -11.26
C VAL A 339 -29.17 30.80 -10.38
N CYS A 340 -29.18 31.42 -9.19
CA CYS A 340 -28.06 31.34 -8.26
C CYS A 340 -27.81 29.91 -7.78
N MET A 341 -28.84 29.16 -7.38
CA MET A 341 -28.70 27.77 -6.95
C MET A 341 -28.28 26.84 -8.10
N SER A 342 -28.79 27.08 -9.31
CA SER A 342 -28.45 26.29 -10.51
C SER A 342 -26.98 26.47 -10.94
N ILE A 343 -26.35 27.58 -10.55
CA ILE A 343 -24.92 27.83 -10.79
C ILE A 343 -24.08 27.42 -9.58
N LEU A 344 -24.56 27.70 -8.37
CA LEU A 344 -23.82 27.47 -7.12
C LEU A 344 -23.63 25.99 -6.84
N ILE A 345 -24.66 25.15 -7.04
CA ILE A 345 -24.53 23.71 -6.76
C ILE A 345 -23.50 23.05 -7.70
N PRO A 346 -23.60 23.16 -9.04
CA PRO A 346 -22.56 22.63 -9.92
C PRO A 346 -21.19 23.27 -9.69
N GLY A 347 -21.15 24.58 -9.42
CA GLY A 347 -19.90 25.27 -9.11
C GLY A 347 -19.21 24.71 -7.86
N MET A 348 -19.96 24.52 -6.77
CA MET A 348 -19.45 23.90 -5.53
C MET A 348 -19.03 22.44 -5.76
N THR A 349 -19.82 21.66 -6.50
CA THR A 349 -19.46 20.28 -6.84
C THR A 349 -18.17 20.22 -7.66
N ILE A 350 -17.99 21.11 -8.65
CA ILE A 350 -16.76 21.19 -9.46
C ILE A 350 -15.56 21.59 -8.58
N ILE A 351 -15.73 22.56 -7.69
CA ILE A 351 -14.66 22.97 -6.77
C ILE A 351 -14.23 21.80 -5.90
N VAL A 352 -15.19 21.11 -5.27
CA VAL A 352 -14.91 19.94 -4.42
C VAL A 352 -14.30 18.80 -5.22
N TYR A 353 -14.77 18.60 -6.46
CA TYR A 353 -14.20 17.61 -7.37
C TYR A 353 -12.70 17.86 -7.57
N LEU A 354 -12.33 19.07 -7.96
CA LEU A 354 -10.93 19.41 -8.27
C LEU A 354 -10.03 19.52 -7.02
N THR A 355 -10.58 19.93 -5.88
CA THR A 355 -9.78 20.21 -4.67
C THR A 355 -9.72 19.05 -3.69
N MET A 356 -10.70 18.13 -3.72
CA MET A 356 -10.80 17.04 -2.75
C MET A 356 -10.95 15.67 -3.41
N LEU A 357 -11.90 15.52 -4.34
CA LEU A 357 -12.21 14.19 -4.90
C LEU A 357 -11.10 13.67 -5.82
N ASP A 358 -10.66 14.47 -6.79
CA ASP A 358 -9.59 14.10 -7.73
C ASP A 358 -8.25 13.74 -7.05
N PRO A 359 -7.72 14.53 -6.10
CA PRO A 359 -6.51 14.13 -5.38
C PRO A 359 -6.73 12.88 -4.52
N PHE A 360 -7.92 12.70 -3.94
CA PHE A 360 -8.24 11.48 -3.18
C PHE A 360 -8.31 10.24 -4.10
N VAL A 361 -8.96 10.33 -5.26
CA VAL A 361 -9.01 9.24 -6.24
C VAL A 361 -7.60 8.88 -6.75
N THR A 362 -6.74 9.88 -6.92
CA THR A 362 -5.33 9.65 -7.29
C THR A 362 -4.59 8.90 -6.19
N LEU A 363 -4.76 9.31 -4.93
CA LEU A 363 -4.23 8.58 -3.77
C LEU A 363 -4.70 7.11 -3.75
N LEU A 364 -5.99 6.85 -3.99
CA LEU A 364 -6.52 5.48 -4.05
C LEU A 364 -5.87 4.65 -5.18
N LYS A 365 -5.62 5.26 -6.36
CA LYS A 365 -4.90 4.62 -7.46
C LYS A 365 -3.44 4.37 -7.10
N ASP A 366 -2.79 5.30 -6.41
CA ASP A 366 -1.40 5.16 -5.97
C ASP A 366 -1.26 4.02 -4.95
N VAL A 367 -2.20 3.89 -4.01
CA VAL A 367 -2.25 2.74 -3.08
C VAL A 367 -2.47 1.43 -3.84
N GLN A 368 -3.45 1.38 -4.75
CA GLN A 368 -3.72 0.17 -5.56
C GLN A 368 -2.51 -0.25 -6.40
N THR A 369 -1.85 0.71 -7.06
CA THR A 369 -0.67 0.46 -7.89
C THR A 369 0.57 0.17 -7.06
N THR A 370 0.67 0.70 -5.85
CA THR A 370 1.72 0.31 -4.90
C THR A 370 1.56 -1.13 -4.46
N MET A 371 0.33 -1.58 -4.16
CA MET A 371 0.06 -2.96 -3.76
C MET A 371 0.20 -3.96 -4.92
N CYS A 372 -0.34 -3.63 -6.09
CA CYS A 372 -0.54 -4.58 -7.20
C CYS A 372 0.03 -4.12 -8.55
N GLY A 373 0.77 -3.01 -8.62
CA GLY A 373 1.46 -2.60 -9.85
C GLY A 373 2.74 -3.42 -10.07
N GLY A 374 3.34 -3.34 -11.26
CA GLY A 374 4.58 -4.08 -11.53
C GLY A 374 4.39 -5.60 -11.55
N TYR A 375 5.46 -6.33 -11.25
CA TYR A 375 5.49 -7.78 -11.31
C TYR A 375 5.14 -8.40 -9.95
N GLN A 376 4.21 -9.35 -9.92
CA GLN A 376 3.67 -9.92 -8.67
C GLN A 376 4.17 -11.35 -8.39
N SER A 377 4.56 -12.07 -9.44
CA SER A 377 4.79 -13.53 -9.40
C SER A 377 6.23 -13.90 -9.04
N PHE A 378 6.75 -13.30 -7.97
CA PHE A 378 8.07 -13.63 -7.41
C PHE A 378 8.05 -13.63 -5.89
N VAL A 379 9.03 -14.31 -5.31
CA VAL A 379 9.33 -14.31 -3.88
C VAL A 379 10.79 -14.02 -3.65
N TRP A 380 11.11 -13.52 -2.45
CA TRP A 380 12.48 -13.28 -2.02
C TRP A 380 12.73 -13.85 -0.63
N ASP A 381 13.99 -14.14 -0.33
CA ASP A 381 14.49 -14.46 1.00
C ASP A 381 15.94 -13.97 1.11
N VAL A 382 16.46 -13.95 2.33
CA VAL A 382 17.87 -13.67 2.58
C VAL A 382 18.54 -14.96 3.01
N ASP A 383 19.64 -15.29 2.34
CA ASP A 383 20.41 -16.48 2.68
C ASP A 383 21.30 -16.28 3.92
N SER A 384 22.01 -17.33 4.32
CA SER A 384 22.96 -17.27 5.43
C SER A 384 24.13 -16.30 5.23
N ARG A 385 24.38 -15.83 4.00
CA ARG A 385 25.44 -14.90 3.62
C ARG A 385 24.99 -13.44 3.59
N ARG A 386 23.72 -13.17 3.92
CA ARG A 386 23.10 -11.84 3.74
C ARG A 386 22.98 -11.42 2.28
N VAL A 387 22.84 -12.34 1.34
CA VAL A 387 22.50 -12.01 -0.05
C VAL A 387 21.02 -12.22 -0.27
N VAL A 388 20.37 -11.25 -0.92
CA VAL A 388 18.96 -11.37 -1.29
C VAL A 388 18.83 -12.34 -2.44
N LEU A 389 18.16 -13.45 -2.19
CA LEU A 389 17.75 -14.44 -3.18
C LEU A 389 16.34 -14.13 -3.64
N MET A 390 16.09 -14.22 -4.94
CA MET A 390 14.78 -14.02 -5.54
C MET A 390 14.47 -15.20 -6.45
N ALA A 391 13.23 -15.67 -6.40
CA ALA A 391 12.75 -16.75 -7.25
C ALA A 391 11.36 -16.45 -7.80
N PRO A 392 11.07 -16.94 -9.00
CA PRO A 392 9.74 -16.85 -9.56
C PRO A 392 8.77 -17.84 -8.97
N THR A 393 7.50 -17.46 -8.85
CA THR A 393 6.45 -18.36 -8.32
C THR A 393 5.89 -19.29 -9.39
N ALA A 394 5.80 -18.82 -10.64
CA ALA A 394 5.39 -19.63 -11.81
C ALA A 394 6.62 -20.08 -12.63
N GLY A 395 6.82 -21.40 -12.72
CA GLY A 395 8.01 -22.00 -13.32
C GLY A 395 8.24 -21.62 -14.79
N GLY A 396 9.47 -21.18 -15.08
CA GLY A 396 10.07 -21.20 -16.42
C GLY A 396 9.62 -20.12 -17.43
N GLY A 397 8.89 -19.08 -17.02
CA GLY A 397 8.44 -18.01 -17.93
C GLY A 397 9.47 -16.90 -18.22
N TRP A 398 10.71 -17.03 -17.75
CA TRP A 398 11.64 -15.91 -17.55
C TRP A 398 12.60 -15.62 -18.70
N GLU A 399 12.78 -16.58 -19.61
CA GLU A 399 13.64 -16.40 -20.79
C GLU A 399 13.13 -15.30 -21.74
N ALA A 400 11.88 -14.87 -21.58
CA ALA A 400 11.23 -13.88 -22.43
C ALA A 400 11.08 -12.48 -21.80
N GLU A 401 11.37 -12.29 -20.50
CA GLU A 401 11.06 -11.03 -19.79
C GLU A 401 12.29 -10.12 -19.58
N ALA A 402 12.10 -8.82 -19.84
CA ALA A 402 13.16 -7.82 -19.92
C ALA A 402 13.88 -7.59 -18.58
N GLN A 403 15.19 -7.32 -18.64
CA GLN A 403 16.07 -6.90 -17.53
C GLN A 403 15.42 -5.87 -16.57
N SER A 404 14.54 -5.01 -17.08
CA SER A 404 13.82 -3.99 -16.32
C SER A 404 12.86 -4.53 -15.26
N ILE A 405 12.30 -5.73 -15.45
CA ILE A 405 11.42 -6.37 -14.46
C ILE A 405 12.25 -6.86 -13.28
N ARG A 406 13.43 -7.44 -13.54
CA ARG A 406 14.38 -7.88 -12.51
C ARG A 406 14.88 -6.72 -11.67
N THR A 407 15.26 -5.60 -12.31
CA THR A 407 15.70 -4.40 -11.59
C THR A 407 14.57 -3.85 -10.71
N ARG A 408 13.33 -3.77 -11.19
CA ARG A 408 12.21 -3.29 -10.37
C ARG A 408 11.90 -4.20 -9.18
N ALA A 409 11.99 -5.52 -9.36
CA ALA A 409 11.80 -6.48 -8.28
C ALA A 409 12.95 -6.41 -7.24
N ILE A 410 14.17 -6.08 -7.70
CA ILE A 410 15.31 -5.75 -6.84
C ILE A 410 15.06 -4.46 -6.04
N ASP A 411 14.68 -3.35 -6.69
CA ASP A 411 14.32 -2.08 -6.03
C ASP A 411 13.13 -2.26 -5.04
N GLU A 412 12.27 -3.23 -5.31
CA GLU A 412 11.19 -3.61 -4.40
C GLU A 412 11.75 -4.36 -3.18
N ALA A 413 12.79 -5.19 -3.33
CA ALA A 413 13.44 -5.92 -2.24
C ALA A 413 14.47 -5.10 -1.41
N GLU A 414 14.92 -3.93 -1.89
CA GLU A 414 16.00 -3.08 -1.34
C GLU A 414 15.91 -2.66 0.14
N LEU A 415 14.81 -2.89 0.84
CA LEU A 415 14.67 -2.47 2.23
C LEU A 415 14.10 -3.63 3.04
N PHE A 416 14.93 -4.44 3.73
CA PHE A 416 14.62 -5.01 5.08
C PHE A 416 15.70 -5.96 5.66
N GLU A 417 16.57 -5.42 6.53
CA GLU A 417 16.91 -5.91 7.89
C GLU A 417 17.78 -4.84 8.60
N PRO A 418 17.78 -4.71 9.95
CA PRO A 418 18.71 -3.81 10.63
C PRO A 418 20.16 -4.22 10.37
N GLY A 419 20.90 -3.44 9.57
CA GLY A 419 22.28 -3.72 9.18
C GLY A 419 22.48 -4.14 7.72
N PHE A 420 21.43 -4.06 6.90
CA PHE A 420 21.48 -4.11 5.44
C PHE A 420 21.47 -2.66 4.90
N ASP A 421 22.39 -2.30 4.01
CA ASP A 421 22.37 -0.99 3.35
C ASP A 421 21.39 -1.04 2.17
N ASP A 422 20.72 0.09 1.86
CA ASP A 422 19.75 0.19 0.75
C ASP A 422 20.36 -0.24 -0.61
N ASP A 423 21.68 -0.19 -0.72
CA ASP A 423 22.46 -0.57 -1.91
C ASP A 423 22.69 -2.09 -2.05
N ASP A 424 22.40 -2.91 -1.04
CA ASP A 424 22.82 -4.32 -1.03
C ASP A 424 21.96 -5.21 -1.95
N ALA A 425 20.69 -4.88 -2.16
CA ALA A 425 19.82 -5.68 -3.02
C ALA A 425 20.15 -5.54 -4.51
N LYS A 426 20.92 -4.52 -4.93
CA LYS A 426 21.42 -4.41 -6.31
C LYS A 426 22.26 -5.61 -6.74
N TYR A 427 22.82 -6.33 -5.77
CA TYR A 427 23.55 -7.58 -5.97
C TYR A 427 22.68 -8.83 -5.84
N GLY A 428 21.36 -8.67 -5.74
CA GLY A 428 20.40 -9.75 -5.60
C GLY A 428 20.55 -10.82 -6.67
N VAL A 429 20.47 -12.08 -6.24
CA VAL A 429 20.64 -13.26 -7.09
C VAL A 429 19.28 -13.83 -7.40
N TRP A 430 19.01 -14.01 -8.68
CA TRP A 430 17.80 -14.67 -9.15
C TRP A 430 18.13 -16.14 -9.38
N VAL A 431 17.34 -17.01 -8.78
CA VAL A 431 17.37 -18.46 -9.01
C VAL A 431 16.15 -18.87 -9.84
N ASP A 432 16.20 -20.05 -10.46
CA ASP A 432 15.22 -20.42 -11.50
C ASP A 432 13.87 -20.81 -10.93
N ASP A 433 13.85 -21.37 -9.72
CA ASP A 433 12.61 -21.71 -9.03
C ASP A 433 12.70 -21.65 -7.49
N VAL A 434 11.53 -21.68 -6.85
CA VAL A 434 11.42 -21.57 -5.39
C VAL A 434 12.05 -22.77 -4.65
N SER A 435 12.11 -23.95 -5.28
CA SER A 435 12.76 -25.14 -4.72
C SER A 435 14.28 -24.96 -4.65
N GLU A 436 14.86 -24.36 -5.69
CA GLU A 436 16.27 -23.96 -5.70
C GLU A 436 16.54 -22.91 -4.63
N LEU A 437 15.67 -21.90 -4.51
CA LEU A 437 15.79 -20.89 -3.45
C LEU A 437 15.79 -21.51 -2.05
N LEU A 438 14.89 -22.46 -1.80
CA LEU A 438 14.82 -23.19 -0.52
C LEU A 438 16.07 -24.05 -0.27
N GLY A 439 16.65 -24.64 -1.32
CA GLY A 439 17.91 -25.38 -1.24
C GLY A 439 19.09 -24.46 -0.88
N THR A 440 19.24 -23.37 -1.63
CA THR A 440 20.32 -22.39 -1.47
C THR A 440 20.24 -21.65 -0.13
N ARG A 441 19.03 -21.48 0.43
CA ARG A 441 18.83 -20.90 1.77
C ARG A 441 19.46 -21.75 2.89
N LEU A 442 19.41 -23.07 2.78
CA LEU A 442 19.77 -23.99 3.87
C LEU A 442 21.27 -24.27 3.94
N LEU A 443 22.00 -24.07 2.85
CA LEU A 443 23.43 -24.39 2.76
C LEU A 443 24.29 -23.13 3.02
N GLN A 444 25.45 -23.29 3.66
CA GLN A 444 26.44 -22.21 3.69
C GLN A 444 27.08 -22.08 2.30
N LEU A 445 27.51 -20.87 1.92
CA LEU A 445 28.21 -20.61 0.65
C LEU A 445 29.34 -21.60 0.38
N SER A 446 30.11 -21.92 1.43
CA SER A 446 31.21 -22.88 1.35
C SER A 446 30.74 -24.28 1.01
N ASP A 447 29.59 -24.70 1.55
CA ASP A 447 29.07 -26.06 1.34
C ASP A 447 28.53 -26.21 -0.09
N VAL A 448 27.84 -25.19 -0.62
CA VAL A 448 27.40 -25.15 -2.02
C VAL A 448 28.60 -25.15 -2.95
N ILE A 449 29.60 -24.31 -2.69
CA ILE A 449 30.77 -24.21 -3.56
C ILE A 449 31.67 -25.45 -3.45
N ASP A 450 31.77 -26.07 -2.28
CA ASP A 450 32.48 -27.35 -2.15
C ASP A 450 31.82 -28.47 -2.97
N GLU A 451 30.49 -28.42 -3.16
CA GLU A 451 29.73 -29.37 -3.99
C GLU A 451 29.81 -29.01 -5.49
N GLU A 452 29.65 -27.73 -5.84
CA GLU A 452 29.55 -27.23 -7.21
C GLU A 452 30.90 -26.87 -7.86
N ASN A 453 31.98 -26.70 -7.08
CA ASN A 453 33.34 -26.40 -7.58
C ASN A 453 34.34 -27.53 -7.27
N PRO A 454 34.13 -28.76 -7.77
CA PRO A 454 35.05 -29.87 -7.54
C PRO A 454 36.43 -29.65 -8.21
N SER A 455 36.50 -28.78 -9.23
CA SER A 455 37.74 -28.47 -9.93
C SER A 455 38.60 -27.40 -9.25
N CYS A 456 38.08 -26.70 -8.23
CA CYS A 456 38.80 -25.60 -7.55
C CYS A 456 39.29 -24.53 -8.55
N ASP A 457 38.45 -24.22 -9.53
CA ASP A 457 38.70 -23.15 -10.50
C ASP A 457 38.04 -21.84 -10.03
N ASP A 458 38.31 -20.75 -10.75
CA ASP A 458 37.62 -19.48 -10.57
C ASP A 458 36.17 -19.61 -11.10
N ILE A 459 35.19 -19.52 -10.20
CA ILE A 459 33.76 -19.67 -10.52
C ILE A 459 33.02 -18.32 -10.66
N ALA A 460 33.60 -17.22 -10.17
CA ALA A 460 33.12 -15.88 -10.52
C ALA A 460 33.63 -15.51 -11.92
N ALA A 461 32.92 -16.00 -12.94
CA ALA A 461 33.29 -15.86 -14.35
C ALA A 461 33.47 -14.41 -14.79
N ASN A 462 34.23 -14.24 -15.88
CA ASN A 462 34.47 -12.92 -16.47
C ASN A 462 33.18 -12.40 -17.12
N ALA A 463 32.72 -11.22 -16.71
CA ALA A 463 31.52 -10.55 -17.23
C ALA A 463 31.50 -10.36 -18.76
N ASN A 464 32.68 -10.42 -19.40
CA ASN A 464 32.83 -10.28 -20.85
C ASN A 464 33.03 -11.61 -21.58
N ASP A 465 32.95 -12.75 -20.89
CA ASP A 465 33.07 -14.05 -21.53
C ASP A 465 31.76 -14.36 -22.30
N PRO A 466 31.81 -14.47 -23.65
CA PRO A 466 30.64 -14.80 -24.45
C PRO A 466 30.16 -16.25 -24.27
N GLU A 467 30.95 -17.11 -23.61
CA GLU A 467 30.60 -18.51 -23.32
C GLU A 467 30.13 -18.73 -21.87
N ALA A 468 30.13 -17.69 -21.02
CA ALA A 468 29.65 -17.81 -19.64
C ALA A 468 28.14 -18.07 -19.59
N GLU A 469 27.74 -19.14 -18.90
CA GLU A 469 26.34 -19.45 -18.69
C GLU A 469 25.72 -18.44 -17.69
N PRO A 470 24.40 -18.20 -17.72
CA PRO A 470 23.73 -17.27 -16.80
C PRO A 470 23.96 -17.60 -15.32
N GLU A 471 24.16 -18.88 -15.00
CA GLU A 471 24.50 -19.39 -13.68
C GLU A 471 25.90 -18.93 -13.23
N ASP A 472 26.88 -18.82 -14.13
CA ASP A 472 28.25 -18.37 -13.83
C ASP A 472 28.30 -16.87 -13.43
N LEU A 473 27.34 -16.08 -13.92
CA LEU A 473 27.18 -14.68 -13.54
C LEU A 473 26.58 -14.51 -12.13
N SER A 474 25.94 -15.55 -11.57
CA SER A 474 25.41 -15.50 -10.19
C SER A 474 26.55 -15.38 -9.18
N MET A 475 27.63 -16.15 -9.36
CA MET A 475 28.83 -16.12 -8.53
C MET A 475 29.58 -14.78 -8.64
N LEU A 476 29.56 -14.16 -9.82
CA LEU A 476 30.07 -12.80 -9.97
C LEU A 476 29.25 -11.76 -9.17
N ARG A 477 27.93 -11.93 -9.02
CA ARG A 477 27.11 -11.05 -8.17
C ARG A 477 27.45 -11.22 -6.70
N TYR A 478 27.67 -12.45 -6.23
CA TYR A 478 28.19 -12.69 -4.88
C TYR A 478 29.54 -11.98 -4.68
N LEU A 479 30.45 -12.10 -5.65
CA LEU A 479 31.75 -11.43 -5.56
C LEU A 479 31.58 -9.90 -5.45
N ARG A 480 30.72 -9.32 -6.30
CA ARG A 480 30.43 -7.88 -6.30
C ARG A 480 29.74 -7.40 -5.01
N PHE A 481 28.87 -8.24 -4.42
CA PHE A 481 28.22 -7.98 -3.14
C PHE A 481 29.26 -7.84 -2.02
N PHE A 482 30.09 -8.87 -1.82
CA PHE A 482 31.07 -8.87 -0.74
C PHE A 482 32.11 -7.75 -0.90
N VAL A 483 32.54 -7.47 -2.13
CA VAL A 483 33.52 -6.39 -2.38
C VAL A 483 32.89 -4.99 -2.40
N GLY A 484 31.58 -4.90 -2.59
CA GLY A 484 30.86 -3.61 -2.70
C GLY A 484 31.20 -2.81 -3.96
N ASN A 485 31.55 -3.48 -5.07
CA ASN A 485 31.95 -2.79 -6.32
C ASN A 485 31.40 -3.46 -7.58
N GLU A 486 30.49 -2.79 -8.29
CA GLU A 486 29.89 -3.28 -9.53
C GLU A 486 30.85 -3.32 -10.73
N SER A 487 31.96 -2.57 -10.67
CA SER A 487 32.92 -2.48 -11.78
C SER A 487 33.75 -3.75 -11.97
N ILE A 488 33.73 -4.66 -10.99
CA ILE A 488 34.47 -5.92 -11.03
C ILE A 488 33.94 -6.78 -12.17
N GLN A 489 34.83 -7.16 -13.07
CA GLN A 489 34.51 -8.01 -14.21
C GLN A 489 34.82 -9.47 -13.94
N GLY A 490 35.70 -9.78 -13.00
CA GLY A 490 35.96 -11.16 -12.59
C GLY A 490 37.08 -11.26 -11.56
N CYS A 491 37.57 -12.48 -11.34
CA CYS A 491 38.57 -12.79 -10.31
C CYS A 491 39.90 -12.03 -10.44
N ALA A 492 40.33 -11.69 -11.66
CA ALA A 492 41.57 -10.95 -11.87
C ALA A 492 41.58 -9.56 -11.20
N ASP A 493 40.42 -8.88 -11.13
CA ASP A 493 40.31 -7.54 -10.55
C ASP A 493 40.46 -7.55 -9.02
N VAL A 494 40.16 -8.69 -8.39
CA VAL A 494 40.12 -8.87 -6.94
C VAL A 494 41.30 -9.69 -6.40
N ALA A 495 42.28 -10.05 -7.25
CA ALA A 495 43.43 -10.87 -6.84
C ALA A 495 44.21 -10.29 -5.64
N HIS A 496 44.24 -8.96 -5.51
CA HIS A 496 44.88 -8.25 -4.40
C HIS A 496 44.16 -8.44 -3.05
N LEU A 497 42.88 -8.85 -3.08
CA LEU A 497 42.06 -9.10 -1.89
C LEU A 497 42.20 -10.54 -1.38
N CYS A 498 42.91 -11.42 -2.10
CA CYS A 498 43.16 -12.80 -1.66
C CYS A 498 43.91 -12.91 -0.33
N SER A 499 44.67 -11.87 0.06
CA SER A 499 45.38 -11.80 1.34
C SER A 499 44.54 -11.20 2.47
N SER A 500 43.34 -10.67 2.17
CA SER A 500 42.48 -10.01 3.15
C SER A 500 41.98 -10.99 4.21
N TYR A 501 41.88 -10.50 5.45
CA TYR A 501 41.55 -11.31 6.61
C TYR A 501 40.07 -11.22 6.96
N THR A 502 39.42 -12.38 7.06
CA THR A 502 38.04 -12.53 7.49
C THR A 502 37.98 -13.48 8.69
N LYS A 503 37.46 -13.00 9.83
CA LYS A 503 37.11 -13.85 10.97
C LYS A 503 35.72 -14.46 10.79
N ILE A 504 35.59 -15.77 10.98
CA ILE A 504 34.34 -16.54 10.85
C ILE A 504 33.94 -17.05 12.23
N PRO A 505 32.65 -17.17 12.59
CA PRO A 505 31.45 -16.97 11.76
C PRO A 505 30.94 -15.54 11.66
N GLU A 506 31.53 -14.58 12.36
CA GLU A 506 30.98 -13.22 12.45
C GLU A 506 31.33 -12.31 11.25
N TYR A 507 32.15 -12.77 10.30
CA TYR A 507 32.65 -12.01 9.15
C TYR A 507 33.36 -10.69 9.54
N VAL A 508 34.09 -10.70 10.66
CA VAL A 508 34.76 -9.52 11.24
C VAL A 508 36.14 -9.32 10.59
N GLY A 509 36.58 -8.06 10.48
CA GLY A 509 37.84 -7.66 9.82
C GLY A 509 37.53 -6.94 8.52
N ASP A 510 37.21 -7.69 7.47
CA ASP A 510 36.93 -7.17 6.13
C ASP A 510 35.49 -7.40 5.64
N GLY A 511 34.57 -7.77 6.52
CA GLY A 511 33.16 -8.01 6.15
C GLY A 511 32.93 -9.27 5.33
N GLY A 512 33.92 -10.17 5.22
CA GLY A 512 33.80 -11.38 4.41
C GLY A 512 34.48 -11.32 3.06
N VAL A 513 35.10 -10.20 2.71
CA VAL A 513 35.73 -9.97 1.40
C VAL A 513 36.76 -11.05 1.09
N GLY A 514 37.79 -11.23 1.92
CA GLY A 514 38.89 -12.15 1.68
C GLY A 514 38.44 -13.60 1.64
N PHE A 515 37.52 -13.97 2.53
CA PHE A 515 36.89 -15.29 2.52
C PHE A 515 36.16 -15.56 1.20
N SER A 516 35.26 -14.66 0.79
CA SER A 516 34.45 -14.82 -0.41
C SER A 516 35.28 -14.75 -1.69
N VAL A 517 36.31 -13.91 -1.74
CA VAL A 517 37.25 -13.84 -2.87
C VAL A 517 38.00 -15.17 -3.00
N ARG A 518 38.56 -15.74 -1.92
CA ARG A 518 39.24 -17.05 -2.00
C ARG A 518 38.29 -18.20 -2.36
N LEU A 519 37.03 -18.09 -1.98
CA LEU A 519 36.02 -19.10 -2.25
C LEU A 519 35.57 -19.08 -3.71
N LEU A 520 35.31 -17.90 -4.26
CA LEU A 520 34.83 -17.72 -5.63
C LEU A 520 35.96 -17.67 -6.67
N CYS A 521 37.18 -17.33 -6.25
CA CYS A 521 38.36 -17.13 -7.09
C CYS A 521 39.53 -18.01 -6.64
N SER A 522 39.27 -19.32 -6.57
CA SER A 522 40.18 -20.30 -6.00
C SER A 522 41.51 -20.44 -6.78
N GLU A 523 41.47 -20.34 -8.11
CA GLU A 523 42.65 -20.37 -8.96
C GLU A 523 43.46 -19.08 -8.81
N THR A 524 42.80 -17.93 -8.93
CA THR A 524 43.44 -16.61 -8.79
C THR A 524 44.10 -16.45 -7.41
N CYS A 525 43.45 -16.94 -6.35
CA CYS A 525 44.02 -16.92 -4.99
C CYS A 525 44.98 -18.07 -4.70
N GLN A 526 45.33 -18.89 -5.70
CA GLN A 526 46.31 -19.97 -5.60
C GLN A 526 45.98 -21.02 -4.52
N CYS A 527 44.70 -21.37 -4.36
CA CYS A 527 44.26 -22.43 -3.45
C CYS A 527 44.81 -23.81 -3.86
N ARG A 528 45.14 -24.01 -5.14
CA ARG A 528 45.75 -25.26 -5.64
C ARG A 528 47.28 -25.32 -5.53
N VAL A 529 47.94 -24.32 -4.94
CA VAL A 529 49.42 -24.26 -4.85
C VAL A 529 49.89 -24.19 -3.38
N PRO A 530 50.45 -25.27 -2.81
CA PRO A 530 50.84 -25.34 -1.39
C PRO A 530 51.84 -24.27 -0.91
N GLY A 531 52.76 -23.84 -1.78
CA GLY A 531 53.71 -22.77 -1.48
C GLY A 531 53.57 -21.58 -2.41
N GLY A 532 52.34 -21.27 -2.82
CA GLY A 532 52.01 -20.04 -3.54
C GLY A 532 52.10 -18.80 -2.66
N ASP A 533 51.98 -17.61 -3.24
CA ASP A 533 52.20 -16.33 -2.56
C ASP A 533 51.15 -16.03 -1.46
N GLN A 534 49.98 -16.66 -1.53
CA GLN A 534 48.89 -16.49 -0.55
C GLN A 534 48.97 -17.54 0.55
N ILE A 535 49.15 -17.12 1.81
CA ILE A 535 49.18 -18.00 2.99
C ILE A 535 47.78 -18.38 3.48
N SER A 536 46.80 -17.49 3.35
CA SER A 536 45.43 -17.69 3.84
C SER A 536 44.72 -18.78 3.04
N VAL A 537 44.22 -19.81 3.74
CA VAL A 537 43.42 -20.88 3.12
C VAL A 537 41.95 -20.83 3.53
N GLN A 538 41.61 -20.03 4.54
CA GLN A 538 40.24 -19.85 4.99
C GLN A 538 39.37 -19.23 3.88
N GLY A 539 38.42 -20.01 3.35
CA GLY A 539 37.58 -19.63 2.22
C GLY A 539 37.92 -20.35 0.93
N CYS A 540 39.11 -20.90 0.75
CA CYS A 540 39.32 -21.84 -0.35
C CYS A 540 38.44 -23.10 -0.14
N PRO A 541 37.94 -23.76 -1.21
CA PRO A 541 37.11 -24.96 -1.14
C PRO A 541 37.94 -26.15 -0.67
N TYR A 542 38.13 -26.18 0.64
CA TYR A 542 38.86 -27.14 1.42
C TYR A 542 37.87 -27.76 2.40
N GLY A 543 36.83 -28.42 1.87
CA GLY A 543 35.70 -28.88 2.67
C GLY A 543 36.06 -29.49 4.03
N ARG A 544 35.22 -29.20 5.03
CA ARG A 544 35.38 -29.62 6.44
C ARG A 544 35.48 -31.14 6.64
N ASN A 545 35.08 -31.94 5.64
CA ASN A 545 35.22 -33.39 5.68
C ASN A 545 36.63 -33.83 5.28
N MET A 546 37.55 -33.80 6.25
CA MET A 546 38.89 -34.42 6.17
C MET A 546 38.88 -35.87 5.66
N ALA A 547 37.74 -36.57 5.70
CA ALA A 547 37.60 -37.97 5.32
C ALA A 547 37.73 -38.25 3.81
N ASN A 548 37.41 -37.29 2.93
CA ASN A 548 37.36 -37.52 1.48
C ASN A 548 38.42 -36.76 0.66
N GLY A 549 39.34 -36.05 1.34
CA GLY A 549 40.32 -35.18 0.69
C GLY A 549 39.72 -33.87 0.22
N ARG A 550 40.55 -32.83 0.13
CA ARG A 550 40.10 -31.48 -0.19
C ARG A 550 40.09 -31.28 -1.73
N PRO A 551 39.05 -30.73 -2.37
CA PRO A 551 38.95 -30.59 -3.83
C PRO A 551 40.21 -29.97 -4.46
N CYS A 552 40.69 -28.84 -3.92
CA CYS A 552 41.91 -28.17 -4.40
C CYS A 552 43.19 -29.02 -4.28
N GLN A 553 43.25 -29.96 -3.32
CA GLN A 553 44.41 -30.83 -3.14
C GLN A 553 44.46 -31.98 -4.14
N SER A 554 43.30 -32.32 -4.73
CA SER A 554 43.19 -33.35 -5.77
C SER A 554 43.58 -32.84 -7.15
N GLN A 555 43.74 -31.51 -7.31
CA GLN A 555 44.01 -30.90 -8.60
C GLN A 555 45.42 -31.24 -9.14
N PRO A 556 45.58 -31.37 -10.47
CA PRO A 556 46.86 -31.68 -11.09
C PRO A 556 47.97 -30.70 -10.72
N ASP A 557 47.65 -29.41 -10.58
CA ASP A 557 48.60 -28.36 -10.21
C ASP A 557 49.17 -28.56 -8.80
N TYR A 558 48.31 -28.97 -7.86
CA TYR A 558 48.71 -29.26 -6.50
C TYR A 558 49.67 -30.44 -6.44
N ILE A 559 49.33 -31.51 -7.14
CA ILE A 559 50.14 -32.73 -7.23
C ILE A 559 51.46 -32.42 -7.95
N SER A 560 51.41 -31.66 -9.04
CA SER A 560 52.58 -31.22 -9.81
C SER A 560 53.53 -30.37 -8.99
N TYR A 561 53.01 -29.43 -8.19
CA TYR A 561 53.81 -28.63 -7.28
C TYR A 561 54.56 -29.53 -6.28
N ARG A 562 53.87 -30.50 -5.67
CA ARG A 562 54.52 -31.46 -4.79
C ARG A 562 55.58 -32.30 -5.51
N MET A 563 55.30 -32.77 -6.73
CA MET A 563 56.23 -33.60 -7.50
C MET A 563 57.45 -32.87 -8.04
N SER A 564 57.34 -31.55 -8.26
CA SER A 564 58.44 -30.68 -8.69
C SER A 564 59.20 -30.03 -7.53
N GLY A 565 58.62 -30.06 -6.33
CA GLY A 565 59.22 -29.56 -5.11
C GLY A 565 60.56 -30.24 -4.80
N VAL A 566 61.46 -29.49 -4.17
CA VAL A 566 62.80 -29.95 -3.81
C VAL A 566 62.88 -30.13 -2.30
N CYS A 567 63.45 -31.25 -1.86
CA CYS A 567 63.69 -31.54 -0.44
C CYS A 567 64.94 -30.83 0.09
N LEU A 568 65.04 -29.52 -0.14
CA LEU A 568 66.16 -28.69 0.31
C LEU A 568 65.61 -27.43 0.97
N GLU A 569 66.13 -27.11 2.15
CA GLU A 569 65.83 -25.87 2.84
C GLU A 569 66.75 -24.76 2.35
N GLN A 570 66.16 -23.64 1.98
CA GLN A 570 66.91 -22.45 1.61
C GLN A 570 67.41 -21.73 2.87
N SER A 571 68.53 -21.04 2.74
CA SER A 571 69.03 -20.16 3.82
C SER A 571 68.05 -19.00 4.07
N ALA A 572 68.11 -18.38 5.25
CA ALA A 572 67.24 -17.25 5.57
C ALA A 572 67.39 -16.07 4.58
N GLU A 573 68.58 -15.88 4.00
CA GLU A 573 68.81 -14.84 3.00
C GLU A 573 68.17 -15.17 1.65
N GLU A 574 68.24 -16.43 1.21
CA GLU A 574 67.56 -16.91 0.00
C GLU A 574 66.04 -16.87 0.16
N MET A 575 65.52 -17.24 1.34
CA MET A 575 64.10 -17.21 1.67
C MET A 575 63.54 -15.78 1.65
N ARG A 576 64.30 -14.78 2.09
CA ARG A 576 63.88 -13.37 1.97
C ARG A 576 63.76 -12.89 0.53
N ASN A 577 64.48 -13.52 -0.41
CA ASN A 577 64.34 -13.25 -1.84
C ASN A 577 63.25 -14.10 -2.52
N ASN A 578 62.66 -15.07 -1.80
CA ASN A 578 61.53 -15.85 -2.27
C ASN A 578 60.24 -15.05 -2.09
N THR A 579 59.54 -14.78 -3.19
CA THR A 579 58.33 -13.93 -3.19
C THR A 579 57.21 -14.52 -2.34
N ALA A 580 57.05 -15.84 -2.36
CA ALA A 580 55.99 -16.50 -1.61
C ALA A 580 56.25 -16.45 -0.11
N TRP A 581 57.48 -16.75 0.32
CA TRP A 581 57.88 -16.63 1.72
C TRP A 581 57.74 -15.20 2.24
N ALA A 582 58.20 -14.21 1.48
CA ALA A 582 58.06 -12.81 1.84
C ALA A 582 56.58 -12.41 1.99
N SER A 583 55.73 -12.83 1.04
CA SER A 583 54.29 -12.55 1.07
C SER A 583 53.60 -13.20 2.27
N TRP A 584 54.02 -14.40 2.67
CA TRP A 584 53.52 -15.08 3.88
C TRP A 584 53.86 -14.30 5.14
N VAL A 585 55.12 -13.87 5.28
CA VAL A 585 55.55 -13.03 6.41
C VAL A 585 54.77 -11.72 6.46
N ASP A 586 54.59 -11.06 5.31
CA ASP A 586 53.87 -9.79 5.25
C ASP A 586 52.38 -9.95 5.59
N ALA A 587 51.74 -11.04 5.18
CA ALA A 587 50.36 -11.36 5.55
C ALA A 587 50.21 -11.61 7.07
N ILE A 588 51.17 -12.32 7.69
CA ILE A 588 51.16 -12.53 9.15
C ILE A 588 51.36 -11.20 9.90
N ARG A 589 52.27 -10.33 9.40
CA ARG A 589 52.45 -8.98 9.96
C ARG A 589 51.18 -8.15 9.84
N ALA A 590 50.53 -8.17 8.68
CA ALA A 590 49.30 -7.41 8.44
C ALA A 590 48.22 -7.76 9.48
N TYR A 591 48.01 -9.05 9.74
CA TYR A 591 47.10 -9.51 10.80
C TYR A 591 47.50 -9.06 12.20
N ALA A 592 48.80 -9.15 12.53
CA ALA A 592 49.30 -8.75 13.83
C ALA A 592 49.10 -7.25 14.10
N THR A 593 49.00 -6.45 13.04
CA THR A 593 48.81 -4.99 13.11
C THR A 593 47.38 -4.52 12.84
N GLU A 594 46.41 -5.43 12.64
CA GLU A 594 45.03 -5.05 12.34
C GLU A 594 44.35 -4.46 13.59
N GLU A 595 44.02 -3.16 13.53
CA GLU A 595 43.45 -2.43 14.68
C GLU A 595 41.93 -2.62 14.82
N ASN A 596 41.24 -3.04 13.74
CA ASN A 596 39.77 -3.05 13.70
C ASN A 596 39.11 -4.36 14.15
N ALA A 597 39.89 -5.41 14.38
CA ALA A 597 39.36 -6.70 14.79
C ALA A 597 40.03 -7.13 16.11
N ASP A 598 39.21 -7.55 17.08
CA ASP A 598 39.65 -8.12 18.36
C ASP A 598 40.26 -9.52 18.09
N LEU A 599 41.40 -9.54 17.41
CA LEU A 599 42.06 -10.75 16.89
C LEU A 599 42.92 -11.38 17.99
N PRO A 600 42.85 -12.70 18.16
CA PRO A 600 43.62 -13.36 19.20
C PRO A 600 45.10 -13.46 18.81
N ALA A 601 45.99 -13.46 19.81
CA ALA A 601 47.41 -13.73 19.63
C ALA A 601 48.17 -12.81 18.62
N GLN A 602 47.75 -11.56 18.45
CA GLN A 602 48.44 -10.58 17.59
C GLN A 602 49.93 -10.38 17.93
N GLU A 603 50.27 -10.27 19.22
CA GLU A 603 51.67 -10.14 19.66
C GLU A 603 52.51 -11.36 19.27
N ASP A 604 51.95 -12.56 19.45
CA ASP A 604 52.62 -13.81 19.05
C ASP A 604 52.74 -13.93 17.53
N ALA A 605 51.77 -13.42 16.77
CA ALA A 605 51.81 -13.42 15.31
C ALA A 605 52.92 -12.50 14.79
N LEU A 606 53.14 -11.35 15.43
CA LEU A 606 54.25 -10.47 15.09
C LEU A 606 55.60 -11.14 15.36
N LEU A 607 55.76 -11.76 16.54
CA LEU A 607 56.98 -12.51 16.89
C LEU A 607 57.23 -13.67 15.92
N LEU A 608 56.17 -14.37 15.51
CA LEU A 608 56.23 -15.42 14.49
C LEU A 608 56.73 -14.88 13.15
N ALA A 609 56.14 -13.79 12.65
CA ALA A 609 56.53 -13.20 11.37
C ALA A 609 57.99 -12.73 11.37
N ASP A 610 58.44 -12.09 12.45
CA ASP A 610 59.81 -11.64 12.59
C ASP A 610 60.80 -12.81 12.70
N ALA A 611 60.44 -13.87 13.45
CA ALA A 611 61.25 -15.08 13.51
C ALA A 611 61.35 -15.77 12.13
N MET A 612 60.26 -15.86 11.37
CA MET A 612 60.24 -16.38 10.00
C MET A 612 61.13 -15.54 9.07
N TRP A 613 61.08 -14.22 9.19
CA TRP A 613 61.87 -13.30 8.38
C TRP A 613 63.38 -13.37 8.66
N GLU A 614 63.76 -13.41 9.94
CA GLU A 614 65.16 -13.37 10.35
C GLU A 614 65.86 -14.72 10.20
N HIS A 615 65.16 -15.82 10.50
CA HIS A 615 65.75 -17.15 10.65
C HIS A 615 65.37 -18.15 9.57
N GLY A 616 64.48 -17.84 8.62
CA GLY A 616 63.99 -18.82 7.64
C GLY A 616 63.41 -20.03 8.36
N CYS A 617 63.74 -21.27 7.94
CA CYS A 617 63.31 -22.49 8.62
C CYS A 617 63.81 -22.66 10.07
N GLY A 618 64.84 -21.89 10.48
CA GLY A 618 65.32 -21.85 11.86
C GLY A 618 64.37 -21.15 12.84
N PHE A 619 63.29 -20.53 12.37
CA PHE A 619 62.33 -19.81 13.21
C PHE A 619 61.72 -20.69 14.31
N ILE A 620 61.55 -22.00 14.03
CA ILE A 620 60.96 -22.98 14.95
C ILE A 620 61.80 -23.10 16.23
N ALA A 621 63.13 -23.17 16.09
CA ALA A 621 64.04 -23.23 17.23
C ALA A 621 64.09 -21.90 17.98
N ASN A 622 64.01 -20.78 17.26
CA ASN A 622 63.97 -19.44 17.87
C ASN A 622 62.70 -19.26 18.73
N LEU A 623 61.51 -19.50 18.19
CA LEU A 623 60.24 -19.37 18.91
C LEU A 623 60.16 -20.32 20.12
N SER A 624 60.66 -21.56 19.96
CA SER A 624 60.76 -22.52 21.07
C SER A 624 61.62 -22.00 22.22
N SER A 625 62.70 -21.26 21.91
CA SER A 625 63.57 -20.65 22.93
C SER A 625 62.91 -19.46 23.64
N GLN A 626 61.97 -18.78 22.97
CA GLN A 626 61.18 -17.67 23.52
C GLN A 626 59.89 -18.14 24.22
N ASN A 627 59.64 -19.46 24.26
CA ASN A 627 58.43 -20.07 24.81
C ASN A 627 57.13 -19.59 24.12
N VAL A 628 57.23 -19.22 22.84
CA VAL A 628 56.09 -18.83 21.99
C VAL A 628 55.63 -20.07 21.23
N SER A 629 54.40 -20.53 21.52
CA SER A 629 53.78 -21.62 20.77
C SER A 629 53.31 -21.10 19.41
N TRP A 630 53.68 -21.75 18.32
CA TRP A 630 53.19 -21.44 16.97
C TRP A 630 52.37 -22.58 16.36
N GLY A 631 52.38 -23.76 17.01
CA GLY A 631 51.81 -24.99 16.51
C GLY A 631 52.90 -25.99 16.12
N ASN A 632 52.77 -26.58 14.94
CA ASN A 632 53.74 -27.48 14.34
C ASN A 632 53.74 -27.33 12.81
N CYS A 633 54.64 -28.06 12.14
CA CYS A 633 54.79 -28.00 10.69
C CYS A 633 53.54 -28.30 9.86
N PHE A 634 52.57 -29.02 10.41
CA PHE A 634 51.38 -29.48 9.71
C PHE A 634 50.09 -28.84 10.23
N GLN A 635 50.16 -28.07 11.32
CA GLN A 635 49.02 -27.44 11.94
C GLN A 635 49.45 -26.24 12.79
N TRP A 636 48.83 -25.09 12.53
CA TRP A 636 49.02 -23.87 13.31
C TRP A 636 48.35 -23.96 14.69
N ASP A 637 48.84 -23.20 15.66
CA ASP A 637 48.25 -23.13 17.00
C ASP A 637 46.80 -22.61 16.93
N ALA A 638 45.90 -23.27 17.66
CA ALA A 638 44.49 -22.90 17.71
C ALA A 638 44.25 -21.47 18.22
N LYS A 639 45.20 -20.89 18.97
CA LYS A 639 45.10 -19.52 19.48
C LYS A 639 45.02 -18.45 18.40
N PHE A 640 45.49 -18.72 17.18
CA PHE A 640 45.45 -17.70 16.13
C PHE A 640 44.10 -17.65 15.39
N ASP A 641 43.20 -18.62 15.62
CA ASP A 641 41.80 -18.61 15.15
C ASP A 641 41.63 -18.38 13.63
N TRP A 642 42.60 -18.86 12.84
CA TRP A 642 42.63 -18.75 11.38
C TRP A 642 43.33 -19.96 10.74
N GLU A 643 43.02 -20.22 9.47
CA GLU A 643 43.59 -21.33 8.71
C GLU A 643 44.58 -20.85 7.66
N PHE A 644 45.80 -21.36 7.77
CA PHE A 644 46.95 -21.04 6.92
C PHE A 644 47.53 -22.25 6.21
N LYS A 645 48.17 -22.00 5.06
CA LYS A 645 49.10 -22.94 4.46
C LYS A 645 50.21 -23.25 5.44
N THR A 646 50.63 -24.50 5.43
CA THR A 646 51.60 -25.04 6.38
C THR A 646 53.02 -24.91 5.79
N VAL A 647 54.05 -24.88 6.65
CA VAL A 647 55.40 -24.42 6.27
C VAL A 647 56.29 -25.49 5.64
N GLU A 648 55.86 -26.75 5.61
CA GLU A 648 56.61 -27.88 5.08
C GLU A 648 56.98 -27.82 3.58
N PRO A 649 56.29 -27.07 2.69
CA PRO A 649 56.79 -26.82 1.33
C PRO A 649 58.12 -26.06 1.31
N PHE A 650 58.35 -25.19 2.29
CA PHE A 650 59.56 -24.39 2.40
C PHE A 650 60.61 -25.02 3.33
N CYS A 651 60.16 -25.73 4.36
CA CYS A 651 61.01 -26.30 5.41
C CYS A 651 60.91 -27.84 5.52
N PRO A 652 61.14 -28.60 4.42
CA PRO A 652 60.87 -30.03 4.41
C PRO A 652 61.79 -30.86 5.33
N LEU A 653 63.00 -30.40 5.62
CA LEU A 653 63.96 -31.13 6.46
C LEU A 653 63.66 -30.92 7.95
N THR A 654 63.44 -29.66 8.34
CA THR A 654 63.04 -29.26 9.68
C THR A 654 61.69 -29.87 10.05
N CYS A 655 60.77 -29.96 9.07
CA CYS A 655 59.48 -30.60 9.24
C CYS A 655 59.48 -32.12 9.11
N GLN A 656 60.64 -32.76 8.85
CA GLN A 656 60.77 -34.21 8.74
C GLN A 656 59.74 -34.81 7.76
N CYS A 657 59.77 -34.35 6.51
CA CYS A 657 58.93 -34.86 5.42
C CYS A 657 59.29 -36.31 5.02
N ASP A 658 58.93 -37.26 5.90
CA ASP A 658 59.20 -38.69 5.82
C ASP A 658 57.99 -39.50 5.29
N TRP A 659 58.15 -40.82 5.21
CA TRP A 659 57.06 -41.73 4.80
C TRP A 659 55.81 -41.64 5.67
N ASN A 660 55.94 -41.40 6.98
CA ASN A 660 54.81 -41.41 7.92
C ASN A 660 53.87 -40.22 7.72
N ASN A 661 54.38 -39.13 7.15
CA ASN A 661 53.63 -37.89 6.92
C ASN A 661 53.08 -37.74 5.49
N ARG A 662 53.11 -38.78 4.64
CA ARG A 662 52.75 -38.68 3.20
C ARG A 662 51.30 -38.31 2.87
N GLY A 663 50.34 -38.76 3.69
CA GLY A 663 48.92 -38.82 3.32
C GLY A 663 48.15 -37.49 3.39
N THR A 664 48.54 -36.60 4.30
CA THR A 664 47.79 -35.35 4.58
C THR A 664 48.69 -34.11 4.65
N SER A 665 49.99 -34.23 4.41
CA SER A 665 50.92 -33.10 4.44
C SER A 665 51.14 -32.49 3.06
N ASN A 666 51.60 -31.24 3.07
CA ASN A 666 52.03 -30.48 1.90
C ASN A 666 53.50 -30.71 1.57
N CYS A 667 54.11 -31.75 2.16
CA CYS A 667 55.51 -32.09 1.94
C CYS A 667 55.80 -32.29 0.45
N PRO A 668 56.96 -31.80 -0.04
CA PRO A 668 57.41 -32.07 -1.39
C PRO A 668 57.61 -33.58 -1.59
N LEU A 669 57.23 -34.05 -2.77
CA LEU A 669 57.35 -35.42 -3.22
C LEU A 669 58.10 -35.51 -4.56
N PRO A 670 59.34 -35.02 -4.65
CA PRO A 670 60.16 -35.10 -5.87
C PRO A 670 60.16 -36.50 -6.47
N TYR A 671 59.74 -36.61 -7.72
CA TYR A 671 59.60 -37.90 -8.43
C TYR A 671 58.68 -38.92 -7.73
N GLY A 672 57.71 -38.45 -6.93
CA GLY A 672 56.79 -39.29 -6.14
C GLY A 672 57.42 -39.94 -4.90
N LYS A 673 58.63 -39.49 -4.52
CA LYS A 673 59.41 -40.00 -3.39
C LYS A 673 59.42 -38.98 -2.25
N THR A 674 59.46 -39.46 -1.01
CA THR A 674 59.65 -38.60 0.18
C THR A 674 61.10 -38.20 0.32
N CYS A 675 61.34 -37.13 1.08
CA CYS A 675 62.66 -36.55 1.25
C CYS A 675 63.66 -37.54 1.86
N ASP A 676 63.22 -38.37 2.81
CA ASP A 676 64.01 -39.46 3.42
C ASP A 676 64.43 -40.57 2.45
N SER A 677 63.77 -40.69 1.30
CA SER A 677 64.02 -41.72 0.29
C SER A 677 64.86 -41.24 -0.90
N LEU A 678 65.30 -39.97 -0.85
CA LEU A 678 66.21 -39.36 -1.81
C LEU A 678 67.65 -39.25 -1.30
N ASP A 679 67.88 -39.39 0.00
CA ASP A 679 69.19 -39.66 0.59
C ASP A 679 69.74 -41.03 0.13
#